data_AF-A0A2V7JN82-F1
#
_entry.id   AF-A0A2V7JN82-F1
#
_cell.length_a   1.000
_cell.length_b   1.000
_cell.length_c   1.000
_cell.angle_alpha   90.00
_cell.angle_beta   90.00
_cell.angle_gamma   90.00
#
_symmetry.space_group_name_H-M   'P 1'
#
loop_
_entity.id
_entity.type
_entity.pdbx_description
1 polymer ?
#
loop_
_entity_poly.entity_id
_entity_poly.type
_entity_poly.pdbx_seq_one_letter_code
_entity_poly.pdbx_strand_id
1 'polypeptide(L)'
;MTRALVFIAITVLLDVIGFGLILPVLPALLMSLTGAGVSQAAIYGGWLTFVYAIAQFLCAPVLGNLSDRFGRRPVLLYAVGALGVDYLIMGLAPTLGWLFLGRTISGMAGASFTPAYAYVADVSPPERRAQNFGVLGAAFGLGFILGPALGGLLGGLGPRAPFFAAAGLSLVNFVYGFLVLPETLATTQRRPFDWKRANPLGTLTQMRRHPVVLGLLGALLLWMLAQQVMPATWSFYTTYRFGWSARGIGGSLALVGLIMAVSQATLLRLLVPRLGERRAALLGIAIAGVGYVGYGTATASWMMLAWLLTWFFGATVMPTTNALMSHRVTADAQGELQGAVASLFSLSSILGPPLMSQLFGRFSASTAPVHLPGAASGTAPDLRESAEREFCGIPKGLLGVTPNPWQEAVAHRLRALHLDSLRRQVLVLAVAAAVLPALAILIVSSRQSHGSRGDQVARELRGLSAEAAWDIGQWREEHLHDLQVAASSYTVSENLTRVQGRAAAAALGRLRDNLNSVRDRTADCDALVLLDARGRVVAGSGGRMSGVQFSLDKLNGLRTSEALVGDAYWDAGLAKAAVTLAVPVRDADGRFLGALTAKISLRAVGDVLERLARGDGGPAGVGGGGGGGGGGEGQPRDVYMVTDQGRLILKAGQSSAELMRTKLPTASTQSLFDKEGMSVIYKRADGQEVVATLRRLPALHWAAVVEMPSAVLREAGGIGGGTVAMLVLALAAVAALAGLLALVTLRPLRRLTAVAEKVAAGDLSVEVLVGSGGEVGLLTQVFKNLVTRVRERDSQGELERLSVTDALTGLYNRRHLMGTLANEVQRSRRLRRTFSVLLADVDRFKQYNDTHGHLAGDAALVKIAEILRKTTRGVDSVARYGGEEFLVMLIEAPIGTAVTVAERIRARVAGEAFEGGQMTVSIGSAEYPAHGDTPEELIASADAAMYEAKNAGRDRVVAARLGDRGEGEGGERREPKGRKARKEP
;
A
#
# COMPACT_ATOMS: atom_id res chain seq x y z
N MET A 1 9.36 -38.45 -6.83
CA MET A 1 9.30 -37.92 -5.45
C MET A 1 9.56 -39.07 -4.49
N THR A 2 10.52 -38.96 -3.57
CA THR A 2 10.73 -39.98 -2.53
C THR A 2 9.57 -39.97 -1.53
N ARG A 3 9.20 -41.13 -0.97
CA ARG A 3 8.11 -41.24 0.02
C ARG A 3 8.30 -40.29 1.21
N ALA A 4 9.55 -40.11 1.64
CA ALA A 4 9.93 -39.18 2.71
C ALA A 4 9.66 -37.70 2.38
N LEU A 5 9.80 -37.30 1.10
CA LEU A 5 9.57 -35.91 0.70
C LEU A 5 8.08 -35.57 0.63
N VAL A 6 7.25 -36.50 0.14
CA VAL A 6 5.79 -36.39 0.17
C VAL A 6 5.31 -36.29 1.62
N PHE A 7 5.87 -37.12 2.50
CA PHE A 7 5.58 -37.08 3.94
C PHE A 7 5.86 -35.70 4.55
N ILE A 8 7.06 -35.16 4.34
CA ILE A 8 7.43 -33.84 4.89
C ILE A 8 6.58 -32.72 4.30
N ALA A 9 6.24 -32.79 3.00
CA ALA A 9 5.34 -31.83 2.39
C ALA A 9 3.94 -31.86 3.02
N ILE A 10 3.38 -33.05 3.29
CA ILE A 10 2.10 -33.22 4.01
C ILE A 10 2.20 -32.65 5.43
N THR A 11 3.30 -32.94 6.12
CA THR A 11 3.54 -32.44 7.49
C THR A 11 3.50 -30.92 7.53
N VAL A 12 4.24 -30.27 6.62
CA VAL A 12 4.28 -28.81 6.50
C VAL A 12 2.92 -28.24 6.08
N LEU A 13 2.21 -28.91 5.18
CA LEU A 13 0.85 -28.53 4.80
C LEU A 13 -0.10 -28.51 6.00
N LEU A 14 -0.10 -29.58 6.80
CA LEU A 14 -0.96 -29.71 7.99
C LEU A 14 -0.63 -28.66 9.06
N ASP A 15 0.65 -28.40 9.32
CA ASP A 15 1.06 -27.36 10.26
C ASP A 15 0.59 -25.97 9.83
N VAL A 16 0.72 -25.64 8.54
CA VAL A 16 0.28 -24.33 8.01
C VAL A 16 -1.25 -24.21 8.02
N ILE A 17 -1.99 -25.31 7.78
CA ILE A 17 -3.45 -25.34 7.97
C ILE A 17 -3.79 -25.04 9.43
N GLY A 18 -3.13 -25.70 10.39
CA GLY A 18 -3.32 -25.47 11.84
C GLY A 18 -3.14 -24.01 12.22
N PHE A 19 -2.08 -23.37 11.74
CA PHE A 19 -1.86 -21.94 11.94
C PHE A 19 -2.96 -21.07 11.29
N GLY A 20 -3.34 -21.38 10.04
CA GLY A 20 -4.34 -20.63 9.29
C GLY A 20 -5.76 -20.72 9.86
N LEU A 21 -6.12 -21.84 10.51
CA LEU A 21 -7.43 -22.07 11.14
C LEU A 21 -7.78 -20.99 12.18
N ILE A 22 -6.78 -20.42 12.85
CA ILE A 22 -6.94 -19.53 14.00
C ILE A 22 -7.21 -18.09 13.58
N LEU A 23 -6.64 -17.64 12.45
CA LEU A 23 -6.67 -16.23 12.02
C LEU A 23 -8.09 -15.62 11.92
N PRO A 24 -9.11 -16.33 11.40
CA PRO A 24 -10.45 -15.76 11.26
C PRO A 24 -11.24 -15.64 12.56
N VAL A 25 -10.92 -16.46 13.58
CA VAL A 25 -11.67 -16.51 14.84
C VAL A 25 -11.04 -15.70 15.97
N LEU A 26 -9.82 -15.22 15.78
CA LEU A 26 -9.07 -14.50 16.79
C LEU A 26 -9.81 -13.27 17.37
N PRO A 27 -10.49 -12.42 16.57
CA PRO A 27 -11.23 -11.29 17.13
C PRO A 27 -12.35 -11.73 18.09
N ALA A 28 -13.18 -12.69 17.66
CA ALA A 28 -14.31 -13.19 18.45
C ALA A 28 -13.83 -13.87 19.74
N LEU A 29 -12.75 -14.66 19.67
CA LEU A 29 -12.18 -15.29 20.86
C LEU A 29 -11.68 -14.25 21.86
N LEU A 30 -10.92 -13.25 21.42
CA LEU A 30 -10.37 -12.22 22.32
C LEU A 30 -11.46 -11.36 22.95
N MET A 31 -12.51 -11.01 22.20
CA MET A 31 -13.67 -10.32 22.75
C MET A 31 -14.39 -11.17 23.80
N SER A 32 -14.56 -12.48 23.55
CA SER A 32 -15.22 -13.39 24.50
C SER A 32 -14.44 -13.59 25.81
N LEU A 33 -13.11 -13.54 25.76
CA LEU A 33 -12.25 -13.74 26.94
C LEU A 33 -12.01 -12.46 27.75
N THR A 34 -12.06 -11.29 27.11
CA THR A 34 -11.75 -10.01 27.75
C THR A 34 -12.99 -9.19 28.09
N GLY A 35 -14.15 -9.49 27.47
CA GLY A 35 -15.33 -8.66 27.52
C GLY A 35 -15.16 -7.28 26.86
N ALA A 36 -13.99 -7.03 26.25
CA ALA A 36 -13.64 -5.75 25.65
C ALA A 36 -14.02 -5.70 24.17
N GLY A 37 -14.24 -4.48 23.65
CA GLY A 37 -14.55 -4.26 22.24
C GLY A 37 -13.40 -4.63 21.29
N VAL A 38 -13.71 -4.70 19.98
CA VAL A 38 -12.79 -5.09 18.89
C VAL A 38 -11.47 -4.31 18.94
N SER A 39 -11.52 -3.03 19.31
CA SER A 39 -10.39 -2.11 19.42
C SER A 39 -9.33 -2.59 20.41
N GLN A 40 -9.76 -3.00 21.60
CA GLN A 40 -8.89 -3.52 22.65
C GLN A 40 -8.44 -4.96 22.33
N ALA A 41 -9.34 -5.77 21.74
CA ALA A 41 -9.00 -7.10 21.26
C ALA A 41 -7.88 -7.07 20.21
N ALA A 42 -7.85 -6.07 19.32
CA ALA A 42 -6.78 -5.88 18.35
C ALA A 42 -5.42 -5.62 19.01
N ILE A 43 -5.38 -4.80 20.07
CA ILE A 43 -4.14 -4.52 20.83
C ILE A 43 -3.60 -5.82 21.43
N TYR A 44 -4.46 -6.62 22.08
CA TYR A 44 -4.06 -7.92 22.62
C TYR A 44 -3.62 -8.88 21.51
N GLY A 45 -4.30 -8.89 20.36
CA GLY A 45 -3.90 -9.67 19.18
C GLY A 45 -2.50 -9.30 18.67
N GLY A 46 -2.16 -8.01 18.68
CA GLY A 46 -0.83 -7.51 18.37
C GLY A 46 0.25 -8.04 19.31
N TRP A 47 0.01 -7.98 20.62
CA TRP A 47 0.93 -8.51 21.62
C TRP A 47 1.06 -10.04 21.58
N LEU A 48 -0.02 -10.77 21.28
CA LEU A 48 0.04 -12.21 21.05
C LEU A 48 0.92 -12.55 19.84
N THR A 49 0.83 -11.76 18.77
CA THR A 49 1.68 -11.93 17.59
C THR A 49 3.13 -11.56 17.89
N PHE A 50 3.37 -10.52 18.69
CA PHE A 50 4.71 -10.15 19.17
C PHE A 50 5.38 -11.27 19.97
N VAL A 51 4.66 -11.85 20.95
CA VAL A 51 5.18 -12.95 21.79
C VAL A 51 5.48 -14.19 20.94
N TYR A 52 4.61 -14.52 19.99
CA TYR A 52 4.87 -15.58 19.02
C TYR A 52 6.14 -15.30 18.20
N ALA A 53 6.26 -14.09 17.63
CA ALA A 53 7.37 -13.73 16.75
C ALA A 53 8.72 -13.69 17.49
N ILE A 54 8.77 -13.19 18.72
CA ILE A 54 10.01 -13.15 19.51
C ILE A 54 10.43 -14.55 19.97
N ALA A 55 9.49 -15.39 20.40
CA ALA A 55 9.76 -16.78 20.76
C ALA A 55 10.29 -17.56 19.54
N GLN A 56 9.66 -17.40 18.36
CA GLN A 56 10.14 -18.02 17.13
C GLN A 56 11.53 -17.51 16.74
N PHE A 57 11.77 -16.20 16.83
CA PHE A 57 13.07 -15.59 16.49
C PHE A 57 14.23 -16.12 17.36
N LEU A 58 13.99 -16.26 18.68
CA LEU A 58 15.00 -16.73 19.62
C LEU A 58 15.21 -18.25 19.53
N CYS A 59 14.13 -19.02 19.34
CA CYS A 59 14.18 -20.48 19.38
C CYS A 59 14.48 -21.13 18.02
N ALA A 60 14.27 -20.46 16.88
CA ALA A 60 14.53 -21.05 15.58
C ALA A 60 15.99 -21.50 15.36
N PRO A 61 17.02 -20.71 15.70
CA PRO A 61 18.41 -21.17 15.64
C PRO A 61 18.70 -22.31 16.62
N VAL A 62 18.07 -22.27 17.81
CA VAL A 62 18.23 -23.29 18.86
C VAL A 62 17.67 -24.64 18.40
N LEU A 63 16.46 -24.68 17.83
CA LEU A 63 15.87 -25.90 17.29
C LEU A 63 16.68 -26.47 16.12
N GLY A 64 17.21 -25.62 15.23
CA GLY A 64 18.10 -26.07 14.16
C GLY A 64 19.34 -26.77 14.71
N ASN A 65 19.97 -26.18 15.73
CA ASN A 65 21.17 -26.72 16.36
C ASN A 65 20.89 -27.98 17.19
N LEU A 66 19.74 -28.04 17.88
CA LEU A 66 19.24 -29.26 18.52
C LEU A 66 18.98 -30.37 17.51
N SER A 67 18.47 -30.02 16.32
CA SER A 67 18.24 -30.97 15.24
C SER A 67 19.54 -31.52 14.66
N ASP A 68 20.59 -30.70 14.57
CA ASP A 68 21.94 -31.17 14.19
C ASP A 68 22.56 -32.11 15.24
N ARG A 69 22.21 -31.94 16.53
CA ARG A 69 22.74 -32.74 17.65
C ARG A 69 22.00 -34.05 17.87
N PHE A 70 20.66 -34.02 17.86
CA PHE A 70 19.82 -35.15 18.25
C PHE A 70 19.19 -35.89 17.06
N GLY A 71 19.23 -35.31 15.85
CA GLY A 71 18.61 -35.86 14.64
C GLY A 71 17.45 -35.00 14.14
N ARG A 72 17.07 -35.16 12.87
CA ARG A 72 15.99 -34.39 12.23
C ARG A 72 14.63 -34.84 12.73
N ARG A 73 14.41 -36.15 12.80
CA ARG A 73 13.13 -36.78 13.19
C ARG A 73 12.69 -36.42 14.62
N PRO A 74 13.48 -36.63 15.68
CA PRO A 74 13.00 -36.43 17.05
C PRO A 74 12.64 -34.96 17.34
N VAL A 75 13.42 -34.02 16.81
CA VAL A 75 13.16 -32.59 17.01
C VAL A 75 11.91 -32.14 16.25
N LEU A 76 11.71 -32.64 15.03
CA LEU A 76 10.50 -32.35 14.26
C LEU A 76 9.25 -32.94 14.92
N LEU A 77 9.30 -34.17 15.43
CA LEU A 77 8.18 -34.78 16.16
C LEU A 77 7.88 -34.05 17.46
N TYR A 78 8.90 -33.65 18.21
CA TYR A 78 8.71 -32.80 19.40
C TYR A 78 7.98 -31.50 19.04
N ALA A 79 8.41 -30.83 17.97
CA ALA A 79 7.82 -29.58 17.54
C ALA A 79 6.34 -29.75 17.13
N VAL A 80 6.02 -30.73 16.28
CA VAL A 80 4.63 -31.01 15.87
C VAL A 80 3.76 -31.43 17.06
N GLY A 81 4.28 -32.27 17.96
CA GLY A 81 3.56 -32.66 19.18
C GLY A 81 3.30 -31.47 20.11
N ALA A 82 4.28 -30.58 20.28
CA ALA A 82 4.13 -29.35 21.07
C ALA A 82 3.09 -28.40 20.47
N LEU A 83 3.02 -28.28 19.13
CA LEU A 83 1.96 -27.53 18.45
C LEU A 83 0.57 -28.11 18.73
N GLY A 84 0.41 -29.44 18.68
CA GLY A 84 -0.86 -30.09 19.03
C GLY A 84 -1.30 -29.82 20.47
N VAL A 85 -0.37 -29.85 21.43
CA VAL A 85 -0.65 -29.52 22.83
C VAL A 85 -0.98 -28.03 23.00
N ASP A 86 -0.27 -27.13 22.31
CA ASP A 86 -0.55 -25.70 22.40
C ASP A 86 -1.96 -25.35 21.92
N TYR A 87 -2.43 -25.99 20.85
CA TYR A 87 -3.75 -25.73 20.31
C TYR A 87 -4.85 -26.20 21.26
N LEU A 88 -4.61 -27.30 22.00
CA LEU A 88 -5.49 -27.72 23.10
C LEU A 88 -5.49 -26.69 24.23
N ILE A 89 -4.33 -26.20 24.66
CA ILE A 89 -4.18 -25.16 25.70
C ILE A 89 -4.96 -23.90 25.30
N MET A 90 -4.84 -23.46 24.04
CA MET A 90 -5.53 -22.27 23.53
C MET A 90 -7.03 -22.50 23.34
N GLY A 91 -7.44 -23.68 22.88
CA GLY A 91 -8.86 -24.04 22.73
C GLY A 91 -9.59 -24.13 24.08
N LEU A 92 -8.90 -24.57 25.13
CA LEU A 92 -9.40 -24.66 26.51
C LEU A 92 -9.18 -23.37 27.33
N ALA A 93 -8.61 -22.32 26.74
CA ALA A 93 -8.21 -21.12 27.47
C ALA A 93 -9.39 -20.47 28.23
N PRO A 94 -9.32 -20.38 29.57
CA PRO A 94 -10.29 -19.64 30.37
C PRO A 94 -9.97 -18.15 30.44
N THR A 95 -8.71 -17.76 30.25
CA THR A 95 -8.25 -16.36 30.35
C THR A 95 -7.23 -16.03 29.26
N LEU A 96 -6.97 -14.74 29.07
CA LEU A 96 -6.00 -14.24 28.09
C LEU A 96 -4.57 -14.78 28.35
N GLY A 97 -4.20 -15.04 29.61
CA GLY A 97 -2.87 -15.56 29.97
C GLY A 97 -2.57 -16.93 29.34
N TRP A 98 -3.58 -17.78 29.18
CA TRP A 98 -3.44 -19.07 28.50
C TRP A 98 -3.14 -18.92 27.01
N LEU A 99 -3.67 -17.88 26.36
CA LEU A 99 -3.35 -17.58 24.96
C LEU A 99 -1.91 -17.09 24.80
N PHE A 100 -1.39 -16.33 25.77
CA PHE A 100 0.03 -15.93 25.78
C PHE A 100 0.97 -17.13 25.98
N LEU A 101 0.62 -18.03 26.91
CA LEU A 101 1.36 -19.27 27.12
C LEU A 101 1.35 -20.12 25.86
N GLY A 102 0.16 -20.36 25.28
CA GLY A 102 0.00 -21.08 24.03
C GLY A 102 0.83 -20.46 22.90
N ARG A 103 0.75 -19.14 22.68
CA ARG A 103 1.56 -18.45 21.66
C ARG A 103 3.06 -18.53 21.88
N THR A 104 3.51 -18.59 23.13
CA THR A 104 4.93 -18.79 23.46
C THR A 104 5.36 -20.20 23.03
N ILE A 105 4.57 -21.22 23.38
CA ILE A 105 4.81 -22.61 22.95
C ILE A 105 4.76 -22.69 21.42
N SER A 106 3.76 -22.10 20.76
CA SER A 106 3.66 -22.07 19.31
C SER A 106 4.85 -21.37 18.65
N GLY A 107 5.40 -20.31 19.25
CA GLY A 107 6.59 -19.65 18.71
C GLY A 107 7.83 -20.54 18.84
N MET A 108 8.01 -21.19 19.98
CA MET A 108 9.11 -22.13 20.22
C MET A 108 9.04 -23.35 19.30
N ALA A 109 7.85 -23.95 19.17
CA ALA A 109 7.60 -25.16 18.40
C ALA A 109 7.44 -24.86 16.89
N GLY A 110 6.88 -23.71 16.52
CA GLY A 110 6.71 -23.24 15.13
C GLY A 110 8.03 -22.99 14.39
N ALA A 111 9.16 -23.07 15.09
CA ALA A 111 10.47 -23.27 14.49
C ALA A 111 10.64 -24.64 13.77
N SER A 112 9.60 -25.49 13.72
CA SER A 112 9.56 -26.80 13.03
C SER A 112 9.93 -26.73 11.55
N PHE A 113 9.77 -25.57 10.90
CA PHE A 113 10.22 -25.38 9.52
C PHE A 113 11.73 -25.58 9.37
N THR A 114 12.54 -25.12 10.32
CA THR A 114 14.01 -25.25 10.25
C THR A 114 14.47 -26.72 10.10
N PRO A 115 14.08 -27.67 10.98
CA PRO A 115 14.42 -29.07 10.81
C PRO A 115 13.73 -29.72 9.59
N ALA A 116 12.55 -29.26 9.16
CA ALA A 116 11.89 -29.78 7.95
C ALA A 116 12.62 -29.41 6.66
N TYR A 117 13.10 -28.17 6.53
CA TYR A 117 13.92 -27.72 5.40
C TYR A 117 15.28 -28.42 5.39
N ALA A 118 15.89 -28.60 6.56
CA ALA A 118 17.13 -29.37 6.70
C ALA A 118 16.93 -30.85 6.30
N TYR A 119 15.83 -31.46 6.72
CA TYR A 119 15.46 -32.82 6.32
C TYR A 119 15.34 -32.94 4.79
N VAL A 120 14.67 -31.99 4.12
CA VAL A 120 14.59 -31.98 2.66
C VAL A 120 15.95 -31.81 2.01
N ALA A 121 16.83 -30.97 2.58
CA ALA A 121 18.20 -30.84 2.10
C ALA A 121 18.98 -32.17 2.19
N ASP A 122 18.81 -32.91 3.29
CA ASP A 122 19.48 -34.18 3.58
C ASP A 122 19.06 -35.30 2.60
N VAL A 123 17.76 -35.37 2.23
CA VAL A 123 17.23 -36.42 1.33
C VAL A 123 17.23 -36.04 -0.15
N SER A 124 17.60 -34.80 -0.48
CA SER A 124 17.54 -34.29 -1.86
C SER A 124 18.92 -34.31 -2.52
N PRO A 125 19.09 -35.01 -3.66
CA PRO A 125 20.30 -34.88 -4.46
C PRO A 125 20.45 -33.44 -4.97
N PRO A 126 21.68 -32.93 -5.16
CA PRO A 126 21.95 -31.53 -5.49
C PRO A 126 21.15 -31.01 -6.69
N GLU A 127 20.95 -31.84 -7.71
CA GLU A 127 20.30 -31.47 -8.99
C GLU A 127 18.78 -31.29 -8.83
N ARG A 128 18.15 -31.95 -7.85
CA ARG A 128 16.70 -31.89 -7.60
C ARG A 128 16.31 -31.03 -6.40
N ARG A 129 17.29 -30.48 -5.69
CA ARG A 129 17.07 -29.74 -4.43
C ARG A 129 16.14 -28.55 -4.62
N ALA A 130 16.31 -27.77 -5.68
CA ALA A 130 15.42 -26.64 -5.99
C ALA A 130 13.96 -27.07 -6.24
N GLN A 131 13.75 -28.15 -6.99
CA GLN A 131 12.42 -28.71 -7.24
C GLN A 131 11.76 -29.19 -5.94
N ASN A 132 12.53 -29.85 -5.10
CA ASN A 132 12.08 -30.39 -3.82
C ASN A 132 11.73 -29.29 -2.79
N PHE A 133 12.49 -28.19 -2.75
CA PHE A 133 12.10 -26.99 -1.99
C PHE A 133 10.87 -26.29 -2.58
N GLY A 134 10.69 -26.34 -3.91
CA GLY A 134 9.48 -25.85 -4.58
C GLY A 134 8.21 -26.57 -4.10
N VAL A 135 8.28 -27.87 -3.85
CA VAL A 135 7.16 -28.66 -3.28
C VAL A 135 6.79 -28.17 -1.88
N LEU A 136 7.78 -27.94 -1.01
CA LEU A 136 7.56 -27.39 0.33
C LEU A 136 6.88 -26.01 0.25
N GLY A 137 7.33 -25.15 -0.67
CA GLY A 137 6.70 -23.85 -0.92
C GLY A 137 5.25 -23.98 -1.39
N ALA A 138 4.95 -24.96 -2.26
CA ALA A 138 3.59 -25.24 -2.73
C ALA A 138 2.69 -25.74 -1.59
N ALA A 139 3.20 -26.61 -0.72
CA ALA A 139 2.50 -27.09 0.47
C ALA A 139 2.17 -25.93 1.43
N PHE A 140 3.12 -25.01 1.66
CA PHE A 140 2.88 -23.82 2.45
C PHE A 140 1.78 -22.93 1.85
N GLY A 141 1.87 -22.63 0.54
CA GLY A 141 0.88 -21.80 -0.15
C GLY A 141 -0.52 -22.41 -0.10
N LEU A 142 -0.64 -23.72 -0.36
CA LEU A 142 -1.92 -24.43 -0.27
C LEU A 142 -2.47 -24.45 1.16
N GLY A 143 -1.62 -24.67 2.16
CA GLY A 143 -2.02 -24.63 3.57
C GLY A 143 -2.53 -23.26 3.99
N PHE A 144 -1.90 -22.18 3.50
CA PHE A 144 -2.35 -20.81 3.78
C PHE A 144 -3.67 -20.44 3.07
N ILE A 145 -4.04 -21.14 2.00
CA ILE A 145 -5.35 -21.01 1.36
C ILE A 145 -6.40 -21.80 2.14
N LEU A 146 -6.12 -23.07 2.44
CA LEU A 146 -7.07 -23.98 3.08
C LEU A 146 -7.31 -23.66 4.56
N GLY A 147 -6.28 -23.27 5.29
CA GLY A 147 -6.33 -22.99 6.74
C GLY A 147 -7.38 -21.92 7.09
N PRO A 148 -7.26 -20.68 6.58
CA PRO A 148 -8.25 -19.64 6.85
C PRO A 148 -9.65 -19.98 6.33
N ALA A 149 -9.78 -20.65 5.19
CA ALA A 149 -11.07 -21.09 4.67
C ALA A 149 -11.77 -22.05 5.64
N LEU A 150 -11.08 -23.10 6.07
CA LEU A 150 -11.59 -24.06 7.06
C LEU A 150 -11.82 -23.40 8.42
N GLY A 151 -10.96 -22.47 8.82
CA GLY A 151 -11.06 -21.74 10.09
C GLY A 151 -12.29 -20.86 10.14
N GLY A 152 -12.63 -20.21 9.02
CA GLY A 152 -13.86 -19.45 8.89
C GLY A 152 -15.11 -20.31 8.94
N LEU A 153 -15.09 -21.49 8.31
CA LEU A 153 -16.19 -22.45 8.34
C LEU A 153 -16.42 -23.01 9.75
N LEU A 154 -15.36 -23.53 10.37
CA LEU A 154 -15.39 -24.09 11.72
C LEU A 154 -15.67 -23.02 12.79
N GLY A 155 -15.24 -21.77 12.56
CA GLY A 155 -15.57 -20.64 13.42
C GLY A 155 -17.07 -20.38 13.54
N GLY A 156 -17.88 -20.84 12.58
CA GLY A 156 -19.33 -20.82 12.68
C GLY A 156 -19.91 -21.75 13.77
N LEU A 157 -19.15 -22.75 14.22
CA LEU A 157 -19.51 -23.62 15.36
C LEU A 157 -19.10 -23.01 16.72
N GLY A 158 -18.30 -21.94 16.69
CA GLY A 158 -17.83 -21.21 17.86
C GLY A 158 -16.37 -20.79 17.75
N PRO A 159 -15.92 -19.74 18.47
CA PRO A 159 -14.55 -19.23 18.36
C PRO A 159 -13.45 -20.22 18.78
N ARG A 160 -13.79 -21.24 19.57
CA ARG A 160 -12.86 -22.28 20.06
C ARG A 160 -12.74 -23.49 19.13
N ALA A 161 -13.73 -23.74 18.27
CA ALA A 161 -13.77 -24.95 17.43
C ALA A 161 -12.55 -25.09 16.50
N PRO A 162 -12.05 -24.02 15.85
CA PRO A 162 -10.84 -24.13 15.01
C PRO A 162 -9.58 -24.53 15.78
N PHE A 163 -9.48 -24.22 17.07
CA PHE A 163 -8.33 -24.62 17.89
C PHE A 163 -8.33 -26.13 18.14
N PHE A 164 -9.49 -26.72 18.46
CA PHE A 164 -9.59 -28.17 18.61
C PHE A 164 -9.35 -28.92 17.30
N ALA A 165 -9.81 -28.37 16.17
CA ALA A 165 -9.49 -28.92 14.86
C ALA A 165 -7.99 -28.85 14.55
N ALA A 166 -7.34 -27.71 14.83
CA ALA A 166 -5.89 -27.55 14.68
C ALA A 166 -5.11 -28.53 15.56
N ALA A 167 -5.53 -28.70 16.82
CA ALA A 167 -4.97 -29.70 17.73
C ALA A 167 -5.10 -31.12 17.16
N GLY A 168 -6.30 -31.50 16.69
CA GLY A 168 -6.53 -32.80 16.08
C GLY A 168 -5.65 -33.05 14.86
N LEU A 169 -5.57 -32.08 13.94
CA LEU A 169 -4.70 -32.18 12.76
C LEU A 169 -3.23 -32.32 13.14
N SER A 170 -2.76 -31.55 14.11
CA SER A 170 -1.36 -31.57 14.54
C SER A 170 -1.01 -32.85 15.32
N LEU A 171 -1.91 -33.39 16.14
CA LEU A 171 -1.73 -34.68 16.81
C LEU A 171 -1.78 -35.86 15.82
N VAL A 172 -2.66 -35.80 14.81
CA VAL A 172 -2.67 -36.79 13.71
C VAL A 172 -1.36 -36.70 12.93
N ASN A 173 -0.85 -35.49 12.68
CA ASN A 173 0.45 -35.27 12.03
C ASN A 173 1.60 -35.85 12.88
N PHE A 174 1.55 -35.67 14.20
CA PHE A 174 2.51 -36.27 15.13
C PHE A 174 2.49 -37.80 15.07
N VAL A 175 1.32 -38.43 15.14
CA VAL A 175 1.18 -39.89 15.04
C VAL A 175 1.67 -40.39 13.69
N TYR A 176 1.28 -39.70 12.61
CA TYR A 176 1.72 -40.01 11.26
C TYR A 176 3.26 -39.94 11.14
N GLY A 177 3.89 -38.90 11.68
CA GLY A 177 5.34 -38.79 11.71
C GLY A 177 6.03 -39.80 12.61
N PHE A 178 5.44 -40.11 13.75
CA PHE A 178 5.98 -41.10 14.66
C PHE A 178 6.07 -42.48 13.98
N LEU A 179 5.05 -42.86 13.22
CA LEU A 179 4.97 -44.16 12.55
C LEU A 179 5.75 -44.22 11.23
N VAL A 180 5.78 -43.14 10.45
CA VAL A 180 6.20 -43.19 9.03
C VAL A 180 7.50 -42.45 8.75
N LEU A 181 7.85 -41.42 9.52
CA LEU A 181 9.02 -40.57 9.22
C LEU A 181 10.33 -41.28 9.61
N PRO A 182 11.25 -41.59 8.66
CA PRO A 182 12.56 -42.14 9.00
C PRO A 182 13.52 -41.03 9.50
N GLU A 183 14.60 -41.42 10.18
CA GLU A 183 15.70 -40.50 10.50
C GLU A 183 16.63 -40.35 9.30
N THR A 184 17.05 -39.12 8.99
CA THR A 184 17.95 -38.82 7.86
C THR A 184 19.37 -38.52 8.29
N LEU A 185 19.57 -38.00 9.50
CA LEU A 185 20.89 -37.65 10.00
C LEU A 185 21.50 -38.80 10.79
N ALA A 186 22.48 -39.48 10.17
CA ALA A 186 23.24 -40.56 10.78
C ALA A 186 23.93 -40.09 12.07
N THR A 187 24.04 -40.96 13.06
CA THR A 187 24.65 -40.66 14.38
C THR A 187 26.08 -40.13 14.28
N THR A 188 26.84 -40.57 13.28
CA THR A 188 28.21 -40.14 13.00
C THR A 188 28.33 -38.73 12.42
N GLN A 189 27.24 -38.20 11.83
CA GLN A 189 27.20 -36.86 11.23
C GLN A 189 26.64 -35.79 12.18
N ARG A 190 26.19 -36.20 13.38
CA ARG A 190 25.64 -35.30 14.39
C ARG A 190 26.72 -34.43 14.99
N ARG A 191 26.39 -33.14 15.19
CA ARG A 191 27.36 -32.14 15.65
C ARG A 191 27.04 -31.71 17.09
N PRO A 192 28.08 -31.32 17.88
CA PRO A 192 27.86 -30.75 19.19
C PRO A 192 27.16 -29.39 19.09
N PHE A 193 26.45 -29.01 20.15
CA PHE A 193 25.72 -27.75 20.17
C PHE A 193 26.67 -26.55 20.24
N ASP A 194 26.45 -25.53 19.41
CA ASP A 194 27.29 -24.32 19.35
C ASP A 194 26.48 -23.03 19.48
N TRP A 195 26.67 -22.32 20.60
CA TRP A 195 26.02 -21.03 20.90
C TRP A 195 26.44 -19.91 19.95
N LYS A 196 27.67 -19.92 19.41
CA LYS A 196 28.16 -18.86 18.51
C LYS A 196 27.42 -18.86 17.17
N ARG A 197 26.92 -20.03 16.75
CA ARG A 197 26.11 -20.20 15.53
C ARG A 197 24.64 -19.85 15.71
N ALA A 198 24.18 -19.63 16.95
CA ALA A 198 22.81 -19.28 17.28
C ALA A 198 22.57 -17.74 17.28
N ASN A 199 23.27 -16.99 16.41
CA ASN A 199 23.10 -15.54 16.30
C ASN A 199 22.28 -15.15 15.05
N PRO A 200 20.99 -14.77 15.21
CA PRO A 200 20.11 -14.46 14.09
C PRO A 200 20.39 -13.10 13.41
N LEU A 201 21.31 -12.27 13.92
CA LEU A 201 21.63 -10.93 13.36
C LEU A 201 23.06 -10.82 12.80
N GLY A 202 23.87 -11.88 12.90
CA GLY A 202 25.28 -11.86 12.46
C GLY A 202 25.44 -11.55 10.96
N THR A 203 24.54 -12.08 10.13
CA THR A 203 24.51 -11.91 8.67
C THR A 203 24.23 -10.47 8.24
N LEU A 204 23.41 -9.73 9.01
CA LEU A 204 23.12 -8.32 8.72
C LEU A 204 24.37 -7.43 8.89
N THR A 205 25.25 -7.80 9.81
CA THR A 205 26.51 -7.07 10.05
C THR A 205 27.50 -7.28 8.91
N GLN A 206 27.54 -8.48 8.32
CA GLN A 206 28.39 -8.81 7.17
C GLN A 206 28.01 -8.01 5.92
N MET A 207 26.71 -7.71 5.73
CA MET A 207 26.21 -6.89 4.62
C MET A 207 26.74 -5.44 4.62
N ARG A 208 27.36 -4.96 5.70
CA ARG A 208 28.07 -3.66 5.71
C ARG A 208 29.17 -3.57 4.66
N ARG A 209 29.74 -4.71 4.23
CA ARG A 209 30.74 -4.77 3.14
C ARG A 209 30.12 -4.49 1.76
N HIS A 210 28.80 -4.58 1.64
CA HIS A 210 28.04 -4.31 0.41
C HIS A 210 27.06 -3.13 0.63
N PRO A 211 27.54 -1.87 0.66
CA PRO A 211 26.73 -0.70 1.04
C PRO A 211 25.49 -0.50 0.16
N VAL A 212 25.55 -0.91 -1.11
CA VAL A 212 24.42 -0.88 -2.04
C VAL A 212 23.33 -1.89 -1.64
N VAL A 213 23.75 -3.12 -1.29
CA VAL A 213 22.84 -4.17 -0.85
C VAL A 213 22.21 -3.77 0.48
N LEU A 214 22.97 -3.15 1.39
CA LEU A 214 22.46 -2.59 2.63
C LEU A 214 21.37 -1.54 2.40
N GLY A 215 21.52 -0.67 1.39
CA GLY A 215 20.48 0.29 0.99
C GLY A 215 19.20 -0.39 0.48
N LEU A 216 19.33 -1.44 -0.33
CA LEU A 216 18.18 -2.23 -0.82
C LEU A 216 17.51 -3.03 0.31
N LEU A 217 18.29 -3.57 1.25
CA LEU A 217 17.81 -4.22 2.47
C LEU A 217 17.01 -3.23 3.33
N GLY A 218 17.44 -1.97 3.44
CA GLY A 218 16.68 -0.93 4.12
C GLY A 218 15.33 -0.64 3.44
N ALA A 219 15.31 -0.55 2.11
CA ALA A 219 14.06 -0.40 1.35
C ALA A 219 13.12 -1.60 1.52
N LEU A 220 13.70 -2.81 1.52
CA LEU A 220 12.96 -4.05 1.73
C LEU A 220 12.38 -4.13 3.14
N LEU A 221 13.11 -3.68 4.17
CA LEU A 221 12.61 -3.61 5.54
C LEU A 221 11.38 -2.69 5.66
N LEU A 222 11.42 -1.51 5.02
CA LEU A 222 10.28 -0.60 5.01
C LEU A 222 9.06 -1.23 4.31
N TRP A 223 9.27 -1.89 3.18
CA TRP A 223 8.23 -2.66 2.49
C TRP A 223 7.66 -3.78 3.38
N MET A 224 8.52 -4.55 4.04
CA MET A 224 8.12 -5.62 4.96
C MET A 224 7.34 -5.07 6.15
N LEU A 225 7.73 -3.93 6.73
CA LEU A 225 6.98 -3.29 7.82
C LEU A 225 5.60 -2.82 7.36
N ALA A 226 5.50 -2.24 6.17
CA ALA A 226 4.21 -1.84 5.58
C ALA A 226 3.28 -3.05 5.40
N GLN A 227 3.83 -4.20 5.00
CA GLN A 227 3.06 -5.44 4.86
C GLN A 227 2.43 -5.92 6.17
N GLN A 228 3.01 -5.59 7.32
CA GLN A 228 2.48 -6.03 8.62
C GLN A 228 1.15 -5.40 9.01
N VAL A 229 0.74 -4.33 8.31
CA VAL A 229 -0.57 -3.72 8.50
C VAL A 229 -1.67 -4.76 8.31
N MET A 230 -1.62 -5.55 7.24
CA MET A 230 -2.71 -6.45 6.87
C MET A 230 -2.83 -7.64 7.83
N PRO A 231 -1.80 -8.46 8.08
CA PRO A 231 -1.91 -9.57 9.02
C PRO A 231 -2.28 -9.13 10.43
N ALA A 232 -1.82 -7.96 10.87
CA ALA A 232 -2.06 -7.47 12.23
C ALA A 232 -3.46 -6.89 12.44
N THR A 233 -4.09 -6.35 11.39
CA THR A 233 -5.33 -5.56 11.55
C THR A 233 -6.51 -6.07 10.72
N TRP A 234 -6.30 -6.87 9.66
CA TRP A 234 -7.36 -7.24 8.72
C TRP A 234 -8.59 -7.85 9.38
N SER A 235 -8.41 -8.90 10.18
CA SER A 235 -9.52 -9.59 10.87
C SER A 235 -10.25 -8.65 11.83
N PHE A 236 -9.54 -7.76 12.52
CA PHE A 236 -10.13 -6.79 13.46
C PHE A 236 -10.84 -5.64 12.74
N TYR A 237 -10.21 -5.07 11.71
CA TYR A 237 -10.76 -3.96 10.92
C TYR A 237 -12.02 -4.37 10.18
N THR A 238 -12.03 -5.53 9.53
CA THR A 238 -13.21 -6.02 8.81
C THR A 238 -14.35 -6.43 9.74
N THR A 239 -14.03 -6.97 10.94
CA THR A 239 -15.03 -7.18 12.01
C THR A 239 -15.61 -5.86 12.48
N TYR A 240 -14.75 -4.87 12.78
CA TYR A 240 -15.17 -3.57 13.29
C TYR A 240 -16.02 -2.80 12.28
N ARG A 241 -15.55 -2.65 11.03
CA ARG A 241 -16.11 -1.72 10.04
C ARG A 241 -17.29 -2.31 9.28
N PHE A 242 -17.26 -3.61 9.01
CA PHE A 242 -18.21 -4.30 8.13
C PHE A 242 -18.95 -5.44 8.81
N GLY A 243 -18.69 -5.71 10.10
CA GLY A 243 -19.33 -6.80 10.83
C GLY A 243 -19.01 -8.18 10.25
N TRP A 244 -17.84 -8.36 9.62
CA TRP A 244 -17.50 -9.64 9.02
C TRP A 244 -17.43 -10.75 10.07
N SER A 245 -18.10 -11.87 9.77
CA SER A 245 -18.00 -13.09 10.55
C SER A 245 -16.71 -13.85 10.22
N ALA A 246 -16.38 -14.87 11.02
CA ALA A 246 -15.24 -15.74 10.77
C ALA A 246 -15.23 -16.31 9.33
N ARG A 247 -16.41 -16.63 8.76
CA ARG A 247 -16.53 -17.09 7.37
C ARG A 247 -16.07 -16.04 6.35
N GLY A 248 -16.48 -14.79 6.52
CA GLY A 248 -16.09 -13.69 5.63
C GLY A 248 -14.58 -13.43 5.70
N ILE A 249 -14.03 -13.40 6.91
CA ILE A 249 -12.59 -13.21 7.14
C ILE A 249 -11.80 -14.39 6.53
N GLY A 250 -12.21 -15.63 6.82
CA GLY A 250 -11.58 -16.84 6.31
C GLY A 250 -11.55 -16.91 4.79
N GLY A 251 -12.69 -16.64 4.13
CA GLY A 251 -12.78 -16.59 2.68
C GLY A 251 -11.89 -15.51 2.06
N SER A 252 -11.79 -14.34 2.69
CA SER A 252 -10.92 -13.26 2.20
C SER A 252 -9.43 -13.57 2.30
N LEU A 253 -8.98 -14.21 3.40
CA LEU A 253 -7.58 -14.61 3.58
C LEU A 253 -7.22 -15.75 2.61
N ALA A 254 -8.14 -16.68 2.36
CA ALA A 254 -7.96 -17.71 1.34
C ALA A 254 -7.82 -17.11 -0.06
N LEU A 255 -8.61 -16.08 -0.38
CA LEU A 255 -8.49 -15.33 -1.64
C LEU A 255 -7.12 -14.64 -1.77
N VAL A 256 -6.57 -14.08 -0.69
CA VAL A 256 -5.20 -13.53 -0.68
C VAL A 256 -4.17 -14.59 -1.05
N GLY A 257 -4.24 -15.76 -0.43
CA GLY A 257 -3.36 -16.90 -0.76
C GLY A 257 -3.45 -17.30 -2.23
N LEU A 258 -4.67 -17.35 -2.78
CA LEU A 258 -4.90 -17.64 -4.20
C LEU A 258 -4.29 -16.56 -5.11
N ILE A 259 -4.52 -15.28 -4.81
CA ILE A 259 -3.95 -14.15 -5.57
C ILE A 259 -2.43 -14.22 -5.60
N MET A 260 -1.79 -14.52 -4.47
CA MET A 260 -0.33 -14.68 -4.38
C MET A 260 0.17 -15.84 -5.24
N ALA A 261 -0.50 -17.00 -5.17
CA ALA A 261 -0.13 -18.17 -5.96
C ALA A 261 -0.23 -17.90 -7.47
N VAL A 262 -1.33 -17.28 -7.92
CA VAL A 262 -1.53 -16.94 -9.34
C VAL A 262 -0.52 -15.88 -9.79
N SER A 263 -0.24 -14.86 -8.97
CA SER A 263 0.73 -13.81 -9.28
C SER A 263 2.14 -14.38 -9.48
N GLN A 264 2.60 -15.26 -8.59
CA GLN A 264 3.92 -15.87 -8.70
C GLN A 264 4.03 -16.79 -9.94
N ALA A 265 2.95 -17.48 -10.31
CA ALA A 265 2.94 -18.35 -11.48
C ALA A 265 2.91 -17.58 -12.82
N THR A 266 2.25 -16.42 -12.85
CA THR A 266 1.96 -15.70 -14.11
C THR A 266 2.68 -14.36 -14.20
N LEU A 267 2.36 -13.42 -13.32
CA LEU A 267 2.76 -12.02 -13.44
C LEU A 267 4.29 -11.85 -13.42
N LEU A 268 5.00 -12.59 -12.56
CA LEU A 268 6.45 -12.50 -12.49
C LEU A 268 7.12 -12.89 -13.83
N ARG A 269 6.62 -13.95 -14.49
CA ARG A 269 7.12 -14.43 -15.79
C ARG A 269 6.84 -13.47 -16.94
N LEU A 270 5.75 -12.71 -16.86
CA LEU A 270 5.35 -11.73 -17.88
C LEU A 270 6.04 -10.37 -17.70
N LEU A 271 6.17 -9.93 -16.45
CA LEU A 271 6.57 -8.57 -16.10
C LEU A 271 8.09 -8.39 -16.13
N VAL A 272 8.85 -9.36 -15.61
CA VAL A 272 10.32 -9.25 -15.50
C VAL A 272 11.01 -9.19 -16.86
N PRO A 273 10.68 -10.04 -17.87
CA PRO A 273 11.32 -9.94 -19.19
C PRO A 273 11.02 -8.63 -19.92
N ARG A 274 9.82 -8.04 -19.71
CA ARG A 274 9.39 -6.82 -20.41
C ARG A 274 9.88 -5.53 -19.75
N LEU A 275 9.87 -5.46 -18.42
CA LEU A 275 10.16 -4.22 -17.68
C LEU A 275 11.50 -4.26 -16.95
N GLY A 276 12.08 -5.44 -16.75
CA GLY A 276 13.21 -5.66 -15.84
C GLY A 276 12.80 -5.64 -14.36
N GLU A 277 13.63 -6.25 -13.52
CA GLU A 277 13.35 -6.45 -12.08
C GLU A 277 13.08 -5.14 -11.33
N ARG A 278 13.85 -4.08 -11.62
CA ARG A 278 13.69 -2.76 -10.98
C ARG A 278 12.33 -2.13 -11.24
N ARG A 279 11.91 -2.04 -12.50
CA ARG A 279 10.64 -1.38 -12.85
C ARG A 279 9.46 -2.24 -12.40
N ALA A 280 9.58 -3.56 -12.45
CA ALA A 280 8.61 -4.48 -11.90
C ALA A 280 8.41 -4.30 -10.39
N ALA A 281 9.49 -4.15 -9.62
CA ALA A 281 9.43 -3.87 -8.18
C ALA A 281 8.72 -2.53 -7.90
N LEU A 282 9.09 -1.46 -8.62
CA LEU A 282 8.49 -0.14 -8.45
C LEU A 282 7.01 -0.12 -8.82
N LEU A 283 6.61 -0.81 -9.90
CA LEU A 283 5.21 -0.97 -10.29
C LEU A 283 4.40 -1.68 -9.19
N GLY A 284 4.95 -2.76 -8.64
CA GLY A 284 4.33 -3.50 -7.54
C GLY A 284 4.11 -2.63 -6.29
N ILE A 285 5.12 -1.85 -5.90
CA ILE A 285 5.02 -0.93 -4.75
C ILE A 285 3.98 0.17 -5.02
N ALA A 286 3.98 0.75 -6.22
CA ALA A 286 3.03 1.79 -6.62
C ALA A 286 1.57 1.30 -6.55
N ILE A 287 1.29 0.14 -7.15
CA ILE A 287 -0.05 -0.45 -7.16
C ILE A 287 -0.48 -0.88 -5.75
N ALA A 288 0.43 -1.47 -4.97
CA ALA A 288 0.13 -1.81 -3.57
C ALA A 288 -0.16 -0.55 -2.72
N GLY A 289 0.53 0.56 -2.97
CA GLY A 289 0.24 1.86 -2.36
C GLY A 289 -1.18 2.35 -2.63
N VAL A 290 -1.66 2.22 -3.88
CA VAL A 290 -3.07 2.47 -4.22
C VAL A 290 -3.99 1.54 -3.43
N GLY A 291 -3.62 0.26 -3.32
CA GLY A 291 -4.33 -0.75 -2.52
C GLY A 291 -4.53 -0.34 -1.05
N TYR A 292 -3.46 0.12 -0.39
CA TYR A 292 -3.54 0.61 1.00
C TYR A 292 -4.46 1.81 1.15
N VAL A 293 -4.43 2.77 0.23
CA VAL A 293 -5.40 3.89 0.21
C VAL A 293 -6.82 3.38 -0.02
N GLY A 294 -6.97 2.38 -0.90
CA GLY A 294 -8.23 1.72 -1.21
C GLY A 294 -8.86 1.02 0.00
N TYR A 295 -8.11 0.17 0.71
CA TYR A 295 -8.56 -0.43 1.98
C TYR A 295 -9.00 0.63 2.95
N GLY A 296 -8.27 1.73 2.96
CA GLY A 296 -8.55 2.83 3.82
C GLY A 296 -9.82 3.59 3.56
N THR A 297 -10.28 3.59 2.33
CA THR A 297 -11.43 4.41 1.91
C THR A 297 -12.65 3.53 1.63
N ALA A 298 -12.53 2.23 1.87
CA ALA A 298 -13.60 1.27 1.65
C ALA A 298 -14.80 1.58 2.55
N THR A 299 -15.93 1.85 1.91
CA THR A 299 -17.22 2.06 2.59
C THR A 299 -18.11 0.82 2.57
N ALA A 300 -17.80 -0.16 1.71
CA ALA A 300 -18.56 -1.40 1.57
C ALA A 300 -17.64 -2.63 1.50
N SER A 301 -18.14 -3.79 1.97
CA SER A 301 -17.42 -5.06 2.02
C SER A 301 -16.82 -5.50 0.67
N TRP A 302 -17.56 -5.32 -0.43
CA TRP A 302 -17.09 -5.73 -1.76
C TRP A 302 -15.86 -4.91 -2.22
N MET A 303 -15.73 -3.66 -1.76
CA MET A 303 -14.58 -2.82 -2.09
C MET A 303 -13.31 -3.40 -1.50
N MET A 304 -13.37 -4.00 -0.30
CA MET A 304 -12.22 -4.69 0.28
C MET A 304 -11.74 -5.82 -0.62
N LEU A 305 -12.66 -6.63 -1.16
CA LEU A 305 -12.33 -7.71 -2.09
C LEU A 305 -11.76 -7.21 -3.42
N ALA A 306 -12.25 -6.08 -3.93
CA ALA A 306 -11.69 -5.45 -5.13
C ALA A 306 -10.26 -4.94 -4.90
N TRP A 307 -10.02 -4.29 -3.76
CA TRP A 307 -8.69 -3.78 -3.41
C TRP A 307 -7.68 -4.90 -3.13
N LEU A 308 -8.12 -6.08 -2.69
CA LEU A 308 -7.25 -7.27 -2.59
C LEU A 308 -6.56 -7.62 -3.92
N LEU A 309 -7.16 -7.31 -5.07
CA LEU A 309 -6.56 -7.56 -6.38
C LEU A 309 -5.28 -6.74 -6.62
N THR A 310 -5.11 -5.59 -5.95
CA THR A 310 -3.86 -4.83 -6.04
C THR A 310 -2.67 -5.62 -5.48
N TRP A 311 -2.94 -6.58 -4.58
CA TRP A 311 -1.93 -7.50 -4.06
C TRP A 311 -1.34 -8.43 -5.11
N PHE A 312 -2.06 -8.65 -6.22
CA PHE A 312 -1.55 -9.37 -7.37
C PHE A 312 -0.23 -8.77 -7.88
N PHE A 313 -0.09 -7.44 -7.84
CA PHE A 313 1.15 -6.74 -8.18
C PHE A 313 2.10 -6.61 -7.00
N GLY A 314 1.58 -6.39 -5.78
CA GLY A 314 2.42 -6.34 -4.57
C GLY A 314 3.25 -7.62 -4.35
N ALA A 315 2.73 -8.79 -4.74
CA ALA A 315 3.41 -10.07 -4.61
C ALA A 315 4.72 -10.18 -5.43
N THR A 316 4.94 -9.32 -6.44
CA THR A 316 6.18 -9.35 -7.24
C THR A 316 7.34 -8.62 -6.56
N VAL A 317 7.07 -7.72 -5.61
CA VAL A 317 8.09 -6.83 -5.02
C VAL A 317 9.21 -7.61 -4.32
N MET A 318 8.84 -8.62 -3.52
CA MET A 318 9.80 -9.46 -2.80
C MET A 318 10.75 -10.21 -3.76
N PRO A 319 10.28 -11.02 -4.73
CA PRO A 319 11.17 -11.73 -5.65
C PRO A 319 12.00 -10.80 -6.53
N THR A 320 11.44 -9.69 -7.02
CA THR A 320 12.20 -8.75 -7.85
C THR A 320 13.27 -8.01 -7.07
N THR A 321 12.99 -7.63 -5.82
CA THR A 321 13.99 -6.95 -4.97
C THR A 321 15.09 -7.92 -4.51
N ASN A 322 14.72 -9.18 -4.22
CA ASN A 322 15.69 -10.22 -3.91
C ASN A 322 16.62 -10.50 -5.09
N ALA A 323 16.07 -10.58 -6.31
CA ALA A 323 16.86 -10.76 -7.54
C ALA A 323 17.84 -9.59 -7.77
N LEU A 324 17.38 -8.34 -7.58
CA LEU A 324 18.24 -7.16 -7.69
C LEU A 324 19.43 -7.19 -6.72
N MET A 325 19.24 -7.73 -5.52
CA MET A 325 20.31 -7.89 -4.53
C MET A 325 21.21 -9.09 -4.86
N SER A 326 20.65 -10.22 -5.29
CA SER A 326 21.43 -11.43 -5.60
C SER A 326 22.42 -11.21 -6.73
N HIS A 327 22.08 -10.40 -7.74
CA HIS A 327 23.03 -10.05 -8.82
C HIS A 327 24.21 -9.19 -8.35
N ARG A 328 24.19 -8.68 -7.11
CA ARG A 328 25.17 -7.72 -6.56
C ARG A 328 26.06 -8.32 -5.48
N VAL A 329 25.83 -9.57 -5.11
CA VAL A 329 26.67 -10.33 -4.18
C VAL A 329 27.24 -11.52 -4.91
N THR A 330 28.48 -11.87 -4.56
CA THR A 330 29.17 -13.02 -5.14
C THR A 330 28.50 -14.33 -4.69
N ALA A 331 28.76 -15.43 -5.39
CA ALA A 331 28.12 -16.72 -5.13
C ALA A 331 28.36 -17.22 -3.68
N ASP A 332 29.54 -16.94 -3.12
CA ASP A 332 29.95 -17.24 -1.75
C ASP A 332 29.22 -16.38 -0.69
N ALA A 333 28.73 -15.20 -1.06
CA ALA A 333 27.99 -14.30 -0.17
C ALA A 333 26.45 -14.44 -0.26
N GLN A 334 25.93 -15.32 -1.14
CA GLN A 334 24.48 -15.53 -1.31
C GLN A 334 23.80 -16.03 -0.03
N GLY A 335 24.46 -16.93 0.71
CA GLY A 335 23.94 -17.44 1.98
C GLY A 335 23.80 -16.33 3.04
N GLU A 336 24.77 -15.42 3.09
CA GLU A 336 24.74 -14.26 3.99
C GLU A 336 23.62 -13.29 3.62
N LEU A 337 23.40 -13.04 2.32
CA LEU A 337 22.28 -12.22 1.83
C LEU A 337 20.92 -12.83 2.23
N GLN A 338 20.70 -14.13 1.99
CA GLN A 338 19.45 -14.79 2.37
C GLN A 338 19.26 -14.77 3.89
N GLY A 339 20.34 -14.95 4.65
CA GLY A 339 20.34 -14.78 6.10
C GLY A 339 19.92 -13.36 6.50
N ALA A 340 20.47 -12.32 5.87
CA ALA A 340 20.10 -10.93 6.15
C ALA A 340 18.62 -10.63 5.84
N VAL A 341 18.10 -11.14 4.71
CA VAL A 341 16.67 -11.00 4.35
C VAL A 341 15.78 -11.70 5.40
N ALA A 342 16.15 -12.89 5.85
CA ALA A 342 15.41 -13.60 6.90
C ALA A 342 15.43 -12.87 8.25
N SER A 343 16.57 -12.25 8.61
CA SER A 343 16.68 -11.39 9.80
C SER A 343 15.75 -10.18 9.72
N LEU A 344 15.65 -9.54 8.55
CA LEU A 344 14.72 -8.40 8.35
C LEU A 344 13.26 -8.83 8.46
N PHE A 345 12.90 -9.99 7.90
CA PHE A 345 11.55 -10.56 8.04
C PHE A 345 11.20 -10.84 9.50
N SER A 346 12.16 -11.34 10.27
CA SER A 346 11.96 -11.57 11.71
C SER A 346 11.80 -10.26 12.46
N LEU A 347 12.63 -9.26 12.17
CA LEU A 347 12.55 -7.93 12.80
C LEU A 347 11.22 -7.24 12.47
N SER A 348 10.76 -7.30 11.23
CA SER A 348 9.46 -6.76 10.85
C SER A 348 8.30 -7.51 11.51
N SER A 349 8.42 -8.82 11.73
CA SER A 349 7.43 -9.65 12.44
C SER A 349 7.38 -9.40 13.94
N ILE A 350 8.49 -8.98 14.54
CA ILE A 350 8.53 -8.55 15.94
C ILE A 350 7.93 -7.15 16.06
N LEU A 351 8.41 -6.17 15.27
CA LEU A 351 8.03 -4.76 15.46
C LEU A 351 6.69 -4.38 14.84
N GLY A 352 6.34 -4.98 13.70
CA GLY A 352 5.18 -4.58 12.90
C GLY A 352 3.84 -4.82 13.58
N PRO A 353 3.51 -6.04 14.04
CA PRO A 353 2.21 -6.33 14.64
C PRO A 353 1.83 -5.43 15.84
N PRO A 354 2.68 -5.21 16.86
CA PRO A 354 2.34 -4.30 17.94
C PRO A 354 2.24 -2.84 17.45
N LEU A 355 3.08 -2.40 16.52
CA LEU A 355 2.98 -1.06 15.94
C LEU A 355 1.63 -0.84 15.26
N MET A 356 1.22 -1.76 14.38
CA MET A 356 0.00 -1.62 13.57
C MET A 356 -1.28 -1.82 14.38
N SER A 357 -1.29 -2.82 15.27
CA SER A 357 -2.44 -3.07 16.16
C SER A 357 -2.65 -1.96 17.19
N GLN A 358 -1.59 -1.34 17.71
CA GLN A 358 -1.69 -0.21 18.64
C GLN A 358 -2.19 1.05 17.93
N LEU A 359 -1.75 1.28 16.69
CA LEU A 359 -2.31 2.35 15.84
C LEU A 359 -3.81 2.08 15.60
N PHE A 360 -4.18 0.87 15.17
CA PHE A 360 -5.59 0.50 15.01
C PHE A 360 -6.39 0.71 16.30
N GLY A 361 -5.91 0.18 17.43
CA GLY A 361 -6.60 0.20 18.73
C GLY A 361 -6.79 1.60 19.31
N ARG A 362 -5.74 2.45 19.26
CA ARG A 362 -5.81 3.83 19.77
C ARG A 362 -6.82 4.68 19.03
N PHE A 363 -6.89 4.50 17.72
CA PHE A 363 -7.81 5.27 16.91
C PHE A 363 -9.18 4.60 16.82
N SER A 364 -9.34 3.30 17.05
CA SER A 364 -10.65 2.63 17.11
C SER A 364 -11.35 2.69 18.48
N ALA A 365 -10.79 3.31 19.52
CA ALA A 365 -11.40 3.34 20.86
C ALA A 365 -12.56 4.35 20.98
N SER A 366 -13.58 4.03 21.78
CA SER A 366 -14.74 4.92 22.04
C SER A 366 -14.39 6.19 22.81
N THR A 367 -13.30 6.16 23.57
CA THR A 367 -12.72 7.29 24.33
C THR A 367 -11.62 8.02 23.55
N ALA A 368 -11.37 7.64 22.29
CA ALA A 368 -10.39 8.33 21.48
C ALA A 368 -10.85 9.78 21.25
N PRO A 369 -9.93 10.77 21.33
CA PRO A 369 -10.28 12.16 21.01
C PRO A 369 -10.84 12.31 19.60
N VAL A 370 -10.54 11.36 18.70
CA VAL A 370 -11.19 11.16 17.39
C VAL A 370 -11.24 9.65 17.06
N HIS A 371 -12.41 9.17 16.62
CA HIS A 371 -12.72 7.74 16.41
C HIS A 371 -12.43 7.30 14.96
N LEU A 372 -11.29 6.63 14.73
CA LEU A 372 -10.71 6.24 13.43
C LEU A 372 -10.00 4.85 13.42
N PRO A 373 -10.75 3.74 13.42
CA PRO A 373 -10.21 2.37 13.36
C PRO A 373 -9.28 2.11 12.18
N GLY A 374 -9.45 2.82 11.08
CA GLY A 374 -8.62 2.71 9.89
C GLY A 374 -7.20 3.28 10.03
N ALA A 375 -6.77 3.86 11.15
CA ALA A 375 -5.48 4.54 11.23
C ALA A 375 -4.24 3.65 10.91
N ALA A 376 -4.35 2.33 11.04
CA ALA A 376 -3.32 1.39 10.59
C ALA A 376 -3.34 1.13 9.07
N SER A 377 -4.49 1.31 8.39
CA SER A 377 -4.76 0.82 7.02
C SER A 377 -5.44 1.86 6.10
N GLY A 378 -5.61 3.12 6.52
CA GLY A 378 -6.46 4.09 5.83
C GLY A 378 -7.91 4.23 6.40
N THR A 379 -8.52 5.42 6.33
CA THR A 379 -9.75 5.99 6.98
C THR A 379 -11.07 5.18 7.34
N ALA A 380 -11.93 5.79 8.20
CA ALA A 380 -13.41 5.59 8.30
C ALA A 380 -14.10 6.81 9.00
N PRO A 381 -15.44 7.03 8.87
CA PRO A 381 -16.18 8.20 9.36
C PRO A 381 -16.93 8.00 10.71
N ASP A 382 -17.39 9.12 11.30
CA ASP A 382 -17.97 9.33 12.64
C ASP A 382 -19.23 8.51 12.98
N LEU A 383 -19.25 8.00 14.22
CA LEU A 383 -20.45 7.74 15.03
C LEU A 383 -20.21 8.31 16.43
N ARG A 384 -20.84 9.45 16.72
CA ARG A 384 -20.88 10.06 18.06
C ARG A 384 -22.28 10.62 18.28
N GLU A 385 -23.13 9.88 18.99
CA GLU A 385 -24.20 10.39 19.86
C GLU A 385 -25.09 9.23 20.36
N SER A 386 -24.59 8.43 21.31
CA SER A 386 -25.48 7.57 22.13
C SER A 386 -24.97 7.30 23.56
N ALA A 387 -23.77 7.74 23.94
CA ALA A 387 -23.18 7.39 25.23
C ALA A 387 -23.02 8.55 26.24
N GLU A 388 -23.52 9.76 25.94
CA GLU A 388 -23.37 10.92 26.85
C GLU A 388 -24.66 11.32 27.59
N ARG A 389 -25.75 10.56 27.50
CA ARG A 389 -27.02 10.94 28.17
C ARG A 389 -27.33 10.27 29.52
N GLU A 390 -26.44 9.45 30.08
CA GLU A 390 -26.73 8.76 31.36
C GLU A 390 -25.81 9.07 32.55
N PHE A 391 -24.80 9.94 32.42
CA PHE A 391 -23.96 10.31 33.56
C PHE A 391 -23.66 11.82 33.57
N CYS A 392 -24.67 12.62 33.89
CA CYS A 392 -24.48 14.00 34.32
C CYS A 392 -24.66 14.04 35.85
N GLY A 393 -23.55 14.10 36.59
CA GLY A 393 -23.61 14.17 38.05
C GLY A 393 -22.28 14.20 38.82
N ILE A 394 -21.12 14.48 38.18
CA ILE A 394 -19.85 14.63 38.93
C ILE A 394 -19.12 15.91 38.46
N PRO A 395 -18.78 16.85 39.36
CA PRO A 395 -18.03 18.06 39.00
C PRO A 395 -16.61 17.72 38.53
N LYS A 396 -16.18 18.40 37.46
CA LYS A 396 -14.92 18.18 36.70
C LYS A 396 -13.61 18.40 37.48
N GLY A 397 -13.66 18.62 38.80
CA GLY A 397 -12.49 18.90 39.63
C GLY A 397 -11.79 17.69 40.25
N LEU A 398 -12.37 16.47 40.19
CA LEU A 398 -11.84 15.31 40.93
C LEU A 398 -11.03 14.30 40.08
N LEU A 399 -11.01 14.44 38.75
CA LEU A 399 -10.23 13.58 37.86
C LEU A 399 -8.94 14.30 37.47
N GLY A 400 -7.91 14.16 38.32
CA GLY A 400 -6.54 14.58 38.03
C GLY A 400 -5.94 13.78 36.87
N VAL A 401 -6.35 14.11 35.64
CA VAL A 401 -5.66 13.69 34.41
C VAL A 401 -5.03 14.95 33.82
N THR A 402 -3.82 15.28 34.27
CA THR A 402 -2.98 16.26 33.59
C THR A 402 -2.70 15.75 32.16
N PRO A 403 -2.96 16.53 31.11
CA PRO A 403 -2.55 16.15 29.75
C PRO A 403 -1.04 15.92 29.72
N ASN A 404 -0.60 14.86 29.05
CA ASN A 404 0.83 14.55 28.97
C ASN A 404 1.51 15.63 28.10
N PRO A 405 2.60 16.29 28.55
CA PRO A 405 3.29 17.36 27.80
C PRO A 405 3.76 16.94 26.40
N TRP A 406 4.00 15.65 26.18
CA TRP A 406 4.28 15.10 24.85
C TRP A 406 3.08 15.17 23.89
N GLN A 407 1.84 15.06 24.39
CA GLN A 407 0.62 15.14 23.58
C GLN A 407 0.41 16.55 23.03
N GLU A 408 0.69 17.59 23.83
CA GLU A 408 0.60 18.99 23.39
C GLU A 408 1.71 19.33 22.39
N ALA A 409 2.94 18.87 22.60
CA ALA A 409 4.04 19.09 21.67
C ALA A 409 3.78 18.44 20.29
N VAL A 410 3.22 17.24 20.28
CA VAL A 410 2.83 16.54 19.05
C VAL A 410 1.65 17.25 18.38
N ALA A 411 0.60 17.62 19.14
CA ALA A 411 -0.56 18.32 18.61
C ALA A 411 -0.21 19.70 18.01
N HIS A 412 0.74 20.41 18.62
CA HIS A 412 1.23 21.70 18.12
C HIS A 412 2.01 21.56 16.80
N ARG A 413 2.88 20.55 16.69
CA ARG A 413 3.61 20.27 15.43
C ARG A 413 2.70 19.75 14.31
N LEU A 414 1.66 18.99 14.65
CA LEU A 414 0.64 18.53 13.69
C LEU A 414 -0.19 19.71 13.15
N ARG A 415 -0.50 20.71 13.99
CA ARG A 415 -1.17 21.95 13.59
C ARG A 415 -0.35 22.83 12.66
N ALA A 416 0.96 22.94 12.90
CA ALA A 416 1.87 23.71 12.06
C ALA A 416 1.95 23.19 10.61
N LEU A 417 1.68 21.89 10.38
CA LEU A 417 1.75 21.24 9.07
C LEU A 417 0.39 21.15 8.35
N HIS A 418 -0.68 21.80 8.84
CA HIS A 418 -2.05 21.67 8.31
C HIS A 418 -2.54 20.20 8.25
N LEU A 419 -2.01 19.35 9.14
CA LEU A 419 -2.36 17.93 9.29
C LEU A 419 -3.45 17.76 10.36
N ASP A 420 -4.29 18.77 10.53
CA ASP A 420 -5.28 18.89 11.61
C ASP A 420 -6.47 17.95 11.39
N SER A 421 -6.65 17.50 10.14
CA SER A 421 -7.57 16.46 9.75
C SER A 421 -6.85 15.12 9.69
N LEU A 422 -7.28 14.17 10.53
CA LEU A 422 -6.71 12.82 10.59
C LEU A 422 -6.76 12.03 9.28
N ARG A 423 -7.67 12.40 8.36
CA ARG A 423 -7.69 11.90 6.98
C ARG A 423 -6.40 12.25 6.23
N ARG A 424 -5.78 13.40 6.49
CA ARG A 424 -4.50 13.82 5.90
C ARG A 424 -3.32 13.09 6.54
N GLN A 425 -3.35 12.84 7.84
CA GLN A 425 -2.29 12.11 8.56
C GLN A 425 -2.17 10.66 8.09
N VAL A 426 -3.31 10.01 7.86
CA VAL A 426 -3.38 8.62 7.40
C VAL A 426 -3.02 8.49 5.91
N LEU A 427 -3.42 9.46 5.08
CA LEU A 427 -2.94 9.55 3.70
C LEU A 427 -1.41 9.69 3.65
N VAL A 428 -0.84 10.48 4.55
CA VAL A 428 0.62 10.67 4.65
C VAL A 428 1.32 9.38 5.06
N LEU A 429 0.76 8.56 5.96
CA LEU A 429 1.36 7.27 6.34
C LEU A 429 1.28 6.21 5.23
N ALA A 430 0.13 6.09 4.55
CA ALA A 430 -0.02 5.17 3.42
C ALA A 430 0.85 5.59 2.21
N VAL A 431 0.93 6.91 1.96
CA VAL A 431 1.85 7.48 0.96
C VAL A 431 3.29 7.25 1.40
N ALA A 432 3.66 7.44 2.67
CA ALA A 432 5.01 7.16 3.15
C ALA A 432 5.39 5.67 3.00
N ALA A 433 4.47 4.75 3.29
CA ALA A 433 4.67 3.31 3.13
C ALA A 433 4.90 2.88 1.67
N ALA A 434 4.33 3.60 0.69
CA ALA A 434 4.56 3.35 -0.73
C ALA A 434 5.75 4.14 -1.29
N VAL A 435 5.93 5.38 -0.85
CA VAL A 435 6.91 6.33 -1.39
C VAL A 435 8.30 6.06 -0.86
N LEU A 436 8.46 5.79 0.44
CA LEU A 436 9.78 5.64 1.04
C LEU A 436 10.53 4.42 0.48
N PRO A 437 9.93 3.21 0.36
CA PRO A 437 10.61 2.08 -0.28
C PRO A 437 10.91 2.36 -1.76
N ALA A 438 9.97 2.97 -2.49
CA ALA A 438 10.13 3.23 -3.92
C ALA A 438 11.22 4.28 -4.21
N LEU A 439 11.27 5.37 -3.43
CA LEU A 439 12.34 6.36 -3.47
C LEU A 439 13.69 5.76 -3.08
N ALA A 440 13.74 4.92 -2.04
CA ALA A 440 14.96 4.26 -1.64
C ALA A 440 15.52 3.36 -2.77
N ILE A 441 14.68 2.52 -3.39
CA ILE A 441 15.05 1.70 -4.56
C ILE A 441 15.50 2.60 -5.73
N LEU A 442 14.81 3.71 -5.97
CA LEU A 442 15.12 4.63 -7.05
C LEU A 442 16.48 5.32 -6.85
N ILE A 443 16.75 5.86 -5.64
CA ILE A 443 17.98 6.57 -5.27
C ILE A 443 19.17 5.62 -5.28
N VAL A 444 19.03 4.44 -4.67
CA VAL A 444 20.10 3.43 -4.63
C VAL A 444 20.42 2.95 -6.05
N SER A 445 19.40 2.76 -6.87
CA SER A 445 19.62 2.29 -8.25
C SER A 445 20.05 3.39 -9.22
N SER A 446 19.74 4.67 -8.98
CA SER A 446 20.19 5.77 -9.84
C SER A 446 21.66 6.13 -9.61
N ARG A 447 22.10 6.19 -8.35
CA ARG A 447 23.51 6.42 -8.00
C ARG A 447 24.47 5.40 -8.62
N GLN A 448 23.97 4.21 -8.95
CA GLN A 448 24.80 3.11 -9.43
C GLN A 448 24.78 2.91 -10.96
N SER A 449 23.72 3.35 -11.67
CA SER A 449 23.66 3.27 -13.13
C SER A 449 24.83 4.01 -13.81
N HIS A 450 25.39 5.00 -13.13
CA HIS A 450 26.57 5.75 -13.59
C HIS A 450 27.89 4.98 -13.44
N GLY A 451 28.03 4.05 -12.49
CA GLY A 451 29.29 3.33 -12.22
C GLY A 451 29.41 1.98 -12.95
N SER A 452 28.36 1.15 -12.93
CA SER A 452 28.47 -0.25 -13.40
C SER A 452 28.50 -0.42 -14.92
N ARG A 453 27.98 0.54 -15.68
CA ARG A 453 27.91 0.47 -17.15
C ARG A 453 29.24 0.83 -17.81
N GLY A 454 29.99 1.79 -17.25
CA GLY A 454 31.36 2.09 -17.68
C GLY A 454 32.25 0.86 -17.54
N ASP A 455 32.15 0.15 -16.41
CA ASP A 455 32.88 -1.10 -16.17
C ASP A 455 32.45 -2.25 -17.09
N GLN A 456 31.17 -2.31 -17.49
CA GLN A 456 30.68 -3.32 -18.43
C GLN A 456 31.19 -3.06 -19.85
N VAL A 457 31.05 -1.83 -20.36
CA VAL A 457 31.58 -1.42 -21.66
C VAL A 457 33.10 -1.61 -21.70
N ALA A 458 33.81 -1.24 -20.64
CA ALA A 458 35.25 -1.45 -20.52
C ALA A 458 35.66 -2.93 -20.46
N ARG A 459 34.82 -3.83 -19.94
CA ARG A 459 35.05 -5.28 -19.96
C ARG A 459 34.77 -5.89 -21.34
N GLU A 460 33.69 -5.44 -21.99
CA GLU A 460 33.34 -5.89 -23.34
C GLU A 460 34.41 -5.48 -24.37
N LEU A 461 34.81 -4.21 -24.37
CA LEU A 461 35.91 -3.71 -25.23
C LEU A 461 37.22 -4.48 -24.99
N ARG A 462 37.56 -4.73 -23.72
CA ARG A 462 38.70 -5.57 -23.34
C ARG A 462 38.60 -6.99 -23.89
N GLY A 463 37.43 -7.61 -23.77
CA GLY A 463 37.18 -8.95 -24.28
C GLY A 463 37.40 -9.02 -25.78
N LEU A 464 36.79 -8.09 -26.52
CA LEU A 464 36.90 -8.02 -27.99
C LEU A 464 38.32 -7.72 -28.47
N SER A 465 39.04 -6.79 -27.82
CA SER A 465 40.44 -6.51 -28.18
C SER A 465 41.36 -7.69 -27.85
N ALA A 466 41.09 -8.43 -26.76
CA ALA A 466 41.81 -9.66 -26.44
C ALA A 466 41.50 -10.80 -27.42
N GLU A 467 40.25 -10.96 -27.82
CA GLU A 467 39.81 -11.95 -28.82
C GLU A 467 40.42 -11.66 -30.19
N ALA A 468 40.37 -10.41 -30.66
CA ALA A 468 41.03 -9.99 -31.89
C ALA A 468 42.55 -10.29 -31.86
N ALA A 469 43.22 -9.96 -30.75
CA ALA A 469 44.65 -10.23 -30.61
C ALA A 469 44.96 -11.74 -30.55
N TRP A 470 44.07 -12.55 -29.97
CA TRP A 470 44.23 -13.99 -29.88
C TRP A 470 44.01 -14.66 -31.25
N ASP A 471 42.93 -14.34 -31.95
CA ASP A 471 42.61 -14.88 -33.29
C ASP A 471 43.73 -14.57 -34.30
N ILE A 472 44.24 -13.34 -34.30
CA ILE A 472 45.33 -12.92 -35.19
C ILE A 472 46.67 -13.57 -34.77
N GLY A 473 46.86 -13.81 -33.47
CA GLY A 473 47.98 -14.60 -32.96
C GLY A 473 47.95 -16.05 -33.45
N GLN A 474 46.79 -16.69 -33.42
CA GLN A 474 46.58 -18.04 -33.94
C GLN A 474 46.80 -18.09 -35.46
N TRP A 475 46.21 -17.16 -36.20
CA TRP A 475 46.42 -17.02 -37.64
C TRP A 475 47.91 -16.97 -38.00
N ARG A 476 48.72 -16.22 -37.23
CA ARG A 476 50.19 -16.20 -37.44
C ARG A 476 50.80 -17.58 -37.23
N GLU A 477 50.50 -18.24 -36.12
CA GLU A 477 51.09 -19.53 -35.79
C GLU A 477 50.75 -20.60 -36.83
N GLU A 478 49.51 -20.63 -37.31
CA GLU A 478 49.08 -21.53 -38.39
C GLU A 478 49.92 -21.32 -39.67
N HIS A 479 50.06 -20.06 -40.12
CA HIS A 479 50.83 -19.77 -41.33
C HIS A 479 52.33 -20.01 -41.15
N LEU A 480 52.89 -19.75 -39.96
CA LEU A 480 54.29 -20.07 -39.67
C LEU A 480 54.52 -21.58 -39.64
N HIS A 481 53.60 -22.35 -39.05
CA HIS A 481 53.69 -23.80 -39.01
C HIS A 481 53.67 -24.40 -40.42
N ASP A 482 52.73 -23.99 -41.26
CA ASP A 482 52.65 -24.45 -42.66
C ASP A 482 53.94 -24.18 -43.43
N LEU A 483 54.53 -22.99 -43.22
CA LEU A 483 55.80 -22.62 -43.85
C LEU A 483 56.98 -23.42 -43.29
N GLN A 484 57.03 -23.67 -41.99
CA GLN A 484 58.08 -24.49 -41.37
C GLN A 484 58.02 -25.94 -41.85
N VAL A 485 56.82 -26.51 -41.98
CA VAL A 485 56.61 -27.84 -42.56
C VAL A 485 57.07 -27.88 -44.02
N ALA A 486 56.76 -26.85 -44.80
CA ALA A 486 57.25 -26.75 -46.17
C ALA A 486 58.78 -26.59 -46.25
N ALA A 487 59.37 -25.77 -45.39
CA ALA A 487 60.81 -25.49 -45.35
C ALA A 487 61.65 -26.68 -44.89
N SER A 488 61.09 -27.54 -44.03
CA SER A 488 61.74 -28.77 -43.53
C SER A 488 61.58 -29.97 -44.46
N SER A 489 60.80 -29.85 -45.53
CA SER A 489 60.62 -30.91 -46.52
C SER A 489 61.96 -31.30 -47.16
N TYR A 490 62.21 -32.62 -47.26
CA TYR A 490 63.39 -33.17 -47.92
C TYR A 490 63.55 -32.64 -49.35
N THR A 491 62.44 -32.41 -50.06
CA THR A 491 62.44 -31.83 -51.41
C THR A 491 63.07 -30.43 -51.44
N VAL A 492 62.86 -29.62 -50.41
CA VAL A 492 63.37 -28.25 -50.33
C VAL A 492 64.85 -28.26 -49.90
N SER A 493 65.20 -28.96 -48.82
CA SER A 493 66.58 -28.99 -48.30
C SER A 493 67.56 -29.69 -49.24
N GLU A 494 67.18 -30.83 -49.84
CA GLU A 494 68.06 -31.60 -50.73
C GLU A 494 68.31 -30.86 -52.06
N ASN A 495 67.25 -30.36 -52.70
CA ASN A 495 67.40 -29.69 -53.98
C ASN A 495 68.09 -28.33 -53.84
N LEU A 496 67.92 -27.61 -52.71
CA LEU A 496 68.62 -26.35 -52.44
C LEU A 496 70.15 -26.54 -52.38
N THR A 497 70.63 -27.64 -51.79
CA THR A 497 72.06 -27.99 -51.79
C THR A 497 72.56 -28.37 -53.19
N ARG A 498 71.72 -29.06 -53.99
CA ARG A 498 72.06 -29.50 -55.36
C ARG A 498 72.08 -28.39 -56.41
N VAL A 499 71.37 -27.27 -56.18
CA VAL A 499 71.39 -26.11 -57.11
C VAL A 499 72.81 -25.52 -57.26
N GLN A 500 73.72 -25.77 -56.33
CA GLN A 500 75.11 -25.31 -56.41
C GLN A 500 76.04 -26.22 -57.27
N GLY A 501 75.53 -27.33 -57.84
CA GLY A 501 76.31 -28.32 -58.61
C GLY A 501 75.87 -28.50 -60.09
N ARG A 502 76.43 -29.52 -60.78
CA ARG A 502 76.23 -29.79 -62.23
C ARG A 502 74.79 -30.14 -62.66
N ALA A 503 73.85 -30.35 -61.73
CA ALA A 503 72.46 -30.74 -61.98
C ALA A 503 71.42 -29.63 -61.67
N ALA A 504 71.85 -28.37 -61.69
CA ALA A 504 71.06 -27.22 -61.23
C ALA A 504 69.69 -27.04 -61.91
N ALA A 505 69.58 -27.27 -63.23
CA ALA A 505 68.34 -27.02 -63.97
C ALA A 505 67.18 -27.95 -63.54
N ALA A 506 67.45 -29.25 -63.32
CA ALA A 506 66.45 -30.22 -62.88
C ALA A 506 66.03 -30.02 -61.41
N ALA A 507 66.99 -29.62 -60.56
CA ALA A 507 66.71 -29.27 -59.16
C ALA A 507 65.82 -28.01 -59.04
N LEU A 508 66.05 -27.00 -59.88
CA LEU A 508 65.24 -25.78 -59.95
C LEU A 508 63.79 -26.04 -60.39
N GLY A 509 63.58 -26.93 -61.37
CA GLY A 509 62.24 -27.35 -61.81
C GLY A 509 61.45 -27.99 -60.66
N ARG A 510 62.05 -28.98 -59.96
CA ARG A 510 61.43 -29.65 -58.82
C ARG A 510 61.12 -28.71 -57.65
N LEU A 511 62.01 -27.76 -57.36
CA LEU A 511 61.76 -26.73 -56.34
C LEU A 511 60.59 -25.84 -56.73
N ARG A 512 60.50 -25.40 -57.99
CA ARG A 512 59.39 -24.55 -58.45
C ARG A 512 58.04 -25.27 -58.39
N ASP A 513 57.97 -26.54 -58.79
CA ASP A 513 56.74 -27.33 -58.71
C ASP A 513 56.31 -27.55 -57.25
N ASN A 514 57.27 -27.83 -56.36
CA ASN A 514 57.01 -27.95 -54.93
C ASN A 514 56.50 -26.63 -54.33
N LEU A 515 57.13 -25.49 -54.63
CA LEU A 515 56.70 -24.18 -54.15
C LEU A 515 55.30 -23.81 -54.67
N ASN A 516 54.95 -24.13 -55.92
CA ASN A 516 53.59 -23.94 -56.41
C ASN A 516 52.59 -24.82 -55.65
N SER A 517 52.92 -26.10 -55.42
CA SER A 517 52.05 -27.00 -54.65
C SER A 517 51.88 -26.58 -53.18
N VAL A 518 52.91 -26.01 -52.55
CA VAL A 518 52.80 -25.49 -51.18
C VAL A 518 51.93 -24.23 -51.18
N ARG A 519 52.17 -23.29 -52.10
CA ARG A 519 51.36 -22.07 -52.22
C ARG A 519 49.87 -22.39 -52.40
N ASP A 520 49.55 -23.36 -53.25
CA ASP A 520 48.14 -23.73 -53.52
C ASP A 520 47.46 -24.43 -52.33
N ARG A 521 48.23 -24.94 -51.35
CA ARG A 521 47.73 -25.58 -50.12
C ARG A 521 47.72 -24.65 -48.92
N THR A 522 48.58 -23.63 -48.89
CA THR A 522 48.64 -22.64 -47.82
C THR A 522 47.62 -21.54 -48.08
N ALA A 523 46.65 -21.40 -47.16
CA ALA A 523 45.64 -20.35 -47.25
C ALA A 523 46.28 -18.96 -47.29
N ASP A 524 45.63 -18.02 -48.00
CA ASP A 524 46.06 -16.62 -48.15
C ASP A 524 47.50 -16.39 -48.66
N CYS A 525 48.18 -17.42 -49.15
CA CYS A 525 49.55 -17.32 -49.66
C CYS A 525 49.56 -16.88 -51.13
N ASP A 526 49.95 -15.62 -51.38
CA ASP A 526 49.98 -15.06 -52.75
C ASP A 526 51.27 -15.46 -53.51
N ALA A 527 52.39 -15.62 -52.79
CA ALA A 527 53.67 -16.00 -53.39
C ALA A 527 54.64 -16.61 -52.35
N LEU A 528 55.37 -17.64 -52.77
CA LEU A 528 56.51 -18.22 -52.06
C LEU A 528 57.83 -18.02 -52.82
N VAL A 529 58.88 -17.75 -52.06
CA VAL A 529 60.24 -17.48 -52.56
C VAL A 529 61.26 -18.22 -51.71
N LEU A 530 62.14 -18.95 -52.36
CA LEU A 530 63.26 -19.62 -51.70
C LEU A 530 64.54 -18.81 -51.90
N LEU A 531 65.19 -18.45 -50.81
CA LEU A 531 66.42 -17.68 -50.76
C LEU A 531 67.60 -18.58 -50.38
N ASP A 532 68.77 -18.37 -50.98
CA ASP A 532 70.02 -19.02 -50.53
C ASP A 532 70.57 -18.38 -49.24
N ALA A 533 71.61 -18.97 -48.65
CA ALA A 533 72.29 -18.45 -47.46
C ALA A 533 72.91 -17.04 -47.62
N ARG A 534 72.94 -16.49 -48.85
CA ARG A 534 73.39 -15.13 -49.18
C ARG A 534 72.21 -14.19 -49.52
N GLY A 535 70.96 -14.64 -49.34
CA GLY A 535 69.76 -13.87 -49.60
C GLY A 535 69.38 -13.74 -51.08
N ARG A 536 70.00 -14.51 -51.98
CA ARG A 536 69.65 -14.49 -53.41
C ARG A 536 68.47 -15.42 -53.68
N VAL A 537 67.57 -14.99 -54.55
CA VAL A 537 66.41 -15.79 -54.97
C VAL A 537 66.87 -16.98 -55.80
N VAL A 538 66.59 -18.18 -55.31
CA VAL A 538 66.92 -19.46 -55.96
C VAL A 538 65.74 -19.95 -56.79
N ALA A 539 64.55 -19.97 -56.18
CA ALA A 539 63.31 -20.41 -56.82
C ALA A 539 62.14 -19.59 -56.27
N GLY A 540 61.05 -19.56 -57.03
CA GLY A 540 59.82 -18.90 -56.61
C GLY A 540 58.62 -19.57 -57.25
N SER A 541 57.49 -19.55 -56.53
CA SER A 541 56.18 -19.88 -57.08
C SER A 541 55.77 -18.85 -58.14
N GLY A 542 54.91 -19.19 -59.09
CA GLY A 542 54.55 -18.35 -60.25
C GLY A 542 53.80 -17.04 -59.98
N GLY A 543 53.85 -16.50 -58.76
CA GLY A 543 53.19 -15.25 -58.35
C GLY A 543 54.06 -13.98 -58.54
N ARG A 544 53.47 -12.80 -58.35
CA ARG A 544 54.21 -11.52 -58.37
C ARG A 544 55.09 -11.39 -57.12
N MET A 545 56.41 -11.40 -57.34
CA MET A 545 57.46 -11.43 -56.30
C MET A 545 57.74 -10.07 -55.63
N SER A 546 56.99 -9.04 -55.99
CA SER A 546 57.15 -7.67 -55.48
C SER A 546 56.87 -7.61 -53.97
N GLY A 547 57.80 -7.05 -53.19
CA GLY A 547 57.64 -6.83 -51.74
C GLY A 547 58.12 -7.96 -50.82
N VAL A 548 58.77 -9.00 -51.37
CA VAL A 548 59.18 -10.22 -50.61
C VAL A 548 60.64 -10.16 -50.13
N GLN A 549 61.32 -9.01 -50.25
CA GLN A 549 62.73 -8.87 -49.89
C GLN A 549 62.90 -8.34 -48.46
N PHE A 550 63.53 -9.17 -47.63
CA PHE A 550 64.07 -8.74 -46.34
C PHE A 550 65.47 -8.14 -46.54
N SER A 551 65.89 -7.21 -45.68
CA SER A 551 67.28 -6.77 -45.64
C SER A 551 68.20 -7.94 -45.25
N LEU A 552 69.45 -7.90 -45.72
CA LEU A 552 70.43 -8.96 -45.44
C LEU A 552 70.62 -9.16 -43.93
N ASP A 553 70.54 -8.07 -43.15
CA ASP A 553 70.61 -8.11 -41.69
C ASP A 553 69.44 -8.86 -41.05
N LYS A 554 68.20 -8.62 -41.50
CA LYS A 554 67.01 -9.34 -41.02
C LYS A 554 67.08 -10.83 -41.40
N LEU A 555 67.58 -11.16 -42.59
CA LEU A 555 67.81 -12.55 -43.03
C LEU A 555 68.90 -13.25 -42.21
N ASN A 556 69.97 -12.57 -41.84
CA ASN A 556 71.01 -13.13 -40.98
C ASN A 556 70.46 -13.52 -39.59
N GLY A 557 69.45 -12.80 -39.09
CA GLY A 557 68.73 -13.16 -37.86
C GLY A 557 68.03 -14.52 -37.89
N LEU A 558 67.66 -15.05 -39.07
CA LEU A 558 67.07 -16.39 -39.23
C LEU A 558 68.06 -17.53 -38.99
N ARG A 559 69.37 -17.24 -38.90
CA ARG A 559 70.36 -18.24 -38.50
C ARG A 559 70.14 -18.70 -37.06
N THR A 560 69.64 -17.82 -36.20
CA THR A 560 69.39 -18.06 -34.77
C THR A 560 67.91 -18.04 -34.40
N SER A 561 67.03 -17.53 -35.27
CA SER A 561 65.59 -17.41 -35.03
C SER A 561 64.79 -18.43 -35.84
N GLU A 562 63.61 -18.83 -35.35
CA GLU A 562 62.75 -19.83 -35.99
C GLU A 562 61.82 -19.24 -37.08
N ALA A 563 61.58 -17.93 -37.03
CA ALA A 563 60.80 -17.21 -38.01
C ALA A 563 61.14 -15.71 -37.99
N LEU A 564 60.79 -15.02 -39.06
CA LEU A 564 60.90 -13.58 -39.21
C LEU A 564 59.60 -13.06 -39.82
N VAL A 565 59.03 -12.04 -39.20
CA VAL A 565 57.82 -11.36 -39.67
C VAL A 565 58.24 -10.00 -40.22
N GLY A 566 57.82 -9.70 -41.45
CA GLY A 566 57.98 -8.39 -42.08
C GLY A 566 56.91 -7.39 -41.63
N ASP A 567 57.13 -6.13 -41.96
CA ASP A 567 56.14 -5.09 -41.73
C ASP A 567 54.93 -5.30 -42.66
N ALA A 568 53.72 -4.99 -42.18
CA ALA A 568 52.53 -5.00 -43.02
C ALA A 568 52.63 -3.90 -44.09
N TYR A 569 52.28 -4.21 -45.34
CA TYR A 569 52.33 -3.26 -46.44
C TYR A 569 51.15 -3.43 -47.40
N TRP A 570 50.90 -2.40 -48.19
CA TRP A 570 49.93 -2.46 -49.28
C TRP A 570 50.60 -2.98 -50.55
N ASP A 571 50.13 -4.10 -51.08
CA ASP A 571 50.53 -4.54 -52.41
C ASP A 571 49.68 -3.85 -53.48
N ALA A 572 50.27 -2.85 -54.13
CA ALA A 572 49.64 -2.15 -55.24
C ALA A 572 49.29 -3.07 -56.43
N GLY A 573 50.03 -4.17 -56.61
CA GLY A 573 49.82 -5.11 -57.70
C GLY A 573 48.63 -6.07 -57.50
N LEU A 574 48.25 -6.34 -56.25
CA LEU A 574 47.10 -7.18 -55.89
C LEU A 574 45.95 -6.38 -55.26
N ALA A 575 46.16 -5.08 -55.00
CA ALA A 575 45.23 -4.20 -54.29
C ALA A 575 44.78 -4.79 -52.94
N LYS A 576 45.72 -5.36 -52.18
CA LYS A 576 45.47 -6.02 -50.89
C LYS A 576 46.55 -5.63 -49.89
N ALA A 577 46.17 -5.59 -48.61
CA ALA A 577 47.14 -5.57 -47.52
C ALA A 577 47.78 -6.96 -47.37
N ALA A 578 49.10 -6.99 -47.21
CA ALA A 578 49.88 -8.21 -47.10
C ALA A 578 50.97 -8.07 -46.02
N VAL A 579 51.46 -9.21 -45.54
CA VAL A 579 52.65 -9.30 -44.71
C VAL A 579 53.59 -10.34 -45.29
N THR A 580 54.88 -10.17 -45.10
CA THR A 580 55.88 -11.16 -45.51
C THR A 580 56.30 -11.98 -44.28
N LEU A 581 56.22 -13.30 -44.35
CA LEU A 581 56.75 -14.23 -43.35
C LEU A 581 57.98 -14.93 -43.92
N ALA A 582 58.97 -15.25 -43.08
CA ALA A 582 60.12 -16.02 -43.49
C ALA A 582 60.52 -17.04 -42.42
N VAL A 583 60.90 -18.23 -42.87
CA VAL A 583 61.34 -19.33 -42.01
C VAL A 583 62.68 -19.88 -42.52
N PRO A 584 63.57 -20.35 -41.63
CA PRO A 584 64.86 -20.88 -42.05
C PRO A 584 64.70 -22.26 -42.70
N VAL A 585 65.45 -22.50 -43.77
CA VAL A 585 65.64 -23.83 -44.36
C VAL A 585 66.95 -24.38 -43.84
N ARG A 586 66.89 -25.56 -43.21
CA ARG A 586 68.05 -26.23 -42.61
C ARG A 586 68.29 -27.60 -43.24
N ASP A 587 69.53 -28.06 -43.22
CA ASP A 587 69.86 -29.45 -43.58
C ASP A 587 69.59 -30.41 -42.40
N ALA A 588 69.82 -31.71 -42.64
CA ALA A 588 69.63 -32.76 -41.63
C ALA A 588 70.53 -32.61 -40.39
N ASP A 589 71.65 -31.88 -40.52
CA ASP A 589 72.59 -31.57 -39.44
C ASP A 589 72.27 -30.21 -38.76
N GLY A 590 71.15 -29.57 -39.13
CA GLY A 590 70.68 -28.30 -38.57
C GLY A 590 71.37 -27.05 -39.11
N ARG A 591 72.23 -27.16 -40.13
CA ARG A 591 72.93 -26.02 -40.75
C ARG A 591 71.97 -25.19 -41.59
N PHE A 592 72.10 -23.87 -41.50
CA PHE A 592 71.28 -22.93 -42.27
C PHE A 592 71.67 -22.93 -43.76
N LEU A 593 70.75 -23.37 -44.62
CA LEU A 593 70.93 -23.43 -46.08
C LEU A 593 70.37 -22.19 -46.79
N GLY A 594 69.36 -21.55 -46.20
CA GLY A 594 68.61 -20.47 -46.82
C GLY A 594 67.32 -20.15 -46.06
N ALA A 595 66.41 -19.42 -46.69
CA ALA A 595 65.12 -19.07 -46.08
C ALA A 595 63.97 -19.28 -47.09
N LEU A 596 62.87 -19.83 -46.61
CA LEU A 596 61.61 -19.85 -47.35
C LEU A 596 60.80 -18.63 -46.89
N THR A 597 60.48 -17.75 -47.83
CA THR A 597 59.72 -16.54 -47.57
C THR A 597 58.38 -16.60 -48.28
N ALA A 598 57.35 -16.08 -47.62
CA ALA A 598 55.97 -16.15 -48.05
C ALA A 598 55.33 -14.78 -47.95
N LYS A 599 54.58 -14.43 -48.98
CA LYS A 599 53.69 -13.27 -48.98
C LYS A 599 52.30 -13.75 -48.62
N ILE A 600 51.82 -13.33 -47.45
CA ILE A 600 50.52 -13.70 -46.92
C ILE A 600 49.58 -12.51 -47.00
N SER A 601 48.41 -12.70 -47.60
CA SER A 601 47.33 -11.72 -47.65
C SER A 601 46.70 -11.56 -46.27
N LEU A 602 46.37 -10.33 -45.87
CA LEU A 602 45.69 -10.06 -44.60
C LEU A 602 44.16 -10.12 -44.73
N ARG A 603 43.63 -10.85 -45.73
CA ARG A 603 42.18 -10.96 -45.96
C ARG A 603 41.47 -11.63 -44.78
N ALA A 604 41.94 -12.80 -44.34
CA ALA A 604 41.37 -13.49 -43.18
C ALA A 604 41.41 -12.64 -41.91
N VAL A 605 42.47 -11.84 -41.72
CA VAL A 605 42.54 -10.87 -40.62
C VAL A 605 41.44 -9.82 -40.74
N GLY A 606 41.19 -9.29 -41.94
CA GLY A 606 40.07 -8.39 -42.22
C GLY A 606 38.71 -9.01 -41.87
N ASP A 607 38.50 -10.27 -42.23
CA ASP A 607 37.26 -11.01 -41.97
C ASP A 607 37.04 -11.23 -40.46
N VAL A 608 38.11 -11.50 -39.69
CA VAL A 608 38.06 -11.57 -38.21
C VAL A 608 37.62 -10.24 -37.61
N LEU A 609 38.22 -9.12 -38.05
CA LEU A 609 37.87 -7.78 -37.55
C LEU A 609 36.41 -7.44 -37.87
N GLU A 610 35.93 -7.82 -39.06
CA GLU A 610 34.55 -7.60 -39.48
C GLU A 610 33.55 -8.45 -38.68
N ARG A 611 33.88 -9.71 -38.39
CA ARG A 611 33.08 -10.58 -37.50
C ARG A 611 32.93 -9.95 -36.11
N LEU A 612 34.04 -9.52 -35.51
CA LEU A 612 34.05 -8.89 -34.19
C LEU A 612 33.33 -7.55 -34.17
N ALA A 613 33.39 -6.78 -35.27
CA ALA A 613 32.66 -5.52 -35.39
C ALA A 613 31.14 -5.74 -35.48
N ARG A 614 30.68 -6.74 -36.26
CA ARG A 614 29.26 -7.06 -36.44
C ARG A 614 28.61 -7.69 -35.21
N GLY A 615 29.37 -8.41 -34.38
CA GLY A 615 28.86 -9.03 -33.15
C GLY A 615 28.21 -10.40 -33.33
N ASP A 616 28.31 -10.98 -34.51
CA ASP A 616 27.80 -12.31 -34.81
C ASP A 616 28.90 -13.34 -34.53
N GLY A 617 28.79 -14.02 -33.39
CA GLY A 617 29.49 -15.30 -33.16
C GLY A 617 30.33 -15.37 -31.90
N GLY A 618 29.70 -15.75 -30.79
CA GLY A 618 30.37 -16.64 -29.84
C GLY A 618 30.21 -18.10 -30.30
N PRO A 619 31.18 -18.99 -30.07
CA PRO A 619 31.03 -20.40 -30.42
C PRO A 619 29.91 -21.04 -29.57
N ALA A 620 29.09 -21.86 -30.22
CA ALA A 620 28.12 -22.72 -29.56
C ALA A 620 28.86 -23.83 -28.78
N GLY A 621 29.09 -23.63 -27.48
CA GLY A 621 29.60 -24.69 -26.60
C GLY A 621 30.21 -24.20 -25.29
N VAL A 622 29.60 -24.66 -24.19
CA VAL A 622 30.07 -24.62 -22.78
C VAL A 622 29.74 -23.35 -21.97
N GLY A 623 28.57 -23.41 -21.32
CA GLY A 623 28.45 -23.08 -19.89
C GLY A 623 28.02 -21.67 -19.49
N GLY A 624 26.72 -21.45 -19.33
CA GLY A 624 26.18 -20.34 -18.53
C GLY A 624 24.86 -19.80 -19.04
N GLY A 625 23.75 -20.49 -18.76
CA GLY A 625 22.42 -20.03 -19.11
C GLY A 625 22.06 -18.72 -18.38
N GLY A 626 21.74 -17.68 -19.15
CA GLY A 626 21.19 -16.43 -18.62
C GLY A 626 20.93 -15.40 -19.70
N GLY A 627 19.64 -15.19 -20.00
CA GLY A 627 19.14 -13.92 -20.57
C GLY A 627 18.99 -13.88 -22.08
N GLY A 628 17.94 -14.53 -22.61
CA GLY A 628 17.45 -14.26 -23.96
C GLY A 628 16.32 -13.22 -23.94
N GLY A 629 16.41 -12.23 -24.82
CA GLY A 629 15.23 -11.56 -25.39
C GLY A 629 15.16 -10.04 -25.25
N GLY A 630 15.93 -9.32 -26.06
CA GLY A 630 15.73 -7.90 -26.35
C GLY A 630 16.64 -7.50 -27.50
N GLY A 631 16.11 -7.59 -28.73
CA GLY A 631 16.83 -7.21 -29.94
C GLY A 631 17.36 -5.79 -29.87
N GLY A 632 18.67 -5.66 -29.92
CA GLY A 632 19.37 -4.44 -30.25
C GLY A 632 20.36 -4.80 -31.33
N GLU A 633 20.22 -4.20 -32.51
CA GLU A 633 21.28 -4.13 -33.51
C GLU A 633 22.59 -3.81 -32.79
N GLY A 634 23.65 -4.60 -33.06
CA GLY A 634 24.95 -4.39 -32.43
C GLY A 634 25.36 -2.92 -32.59
N GLN A 635 25.63 -2.24 -31.48
CA GLN A 635 26.05 -0.85 -31.51
C GLN A 635 27.31 -0.72 -32.38
N PRO A 636 27.43 0.34 -33.21
CA PRO A 636 28.55 0.49 -34.13
C PRO A 636 29.85 0.59 -33.34
N ARG A 637 30.69 -0.43 -33.51
CA ARG A 637 32.01 -0.56 -32.89
C ARG A 637 33.07 -0.59 -33.98
N ASP A 638 34.10 0.20 -33.80
CA ASP A 638 35.25 0.22 -34.70
C ASP A 638 36.31 -0.74 -34.16
N VAL A 639 36.61 -1.78 -34.92
CA VAL A 639 37.68 -2.74 -34.64
C VAL A 639 38.76 -2.56 -35.69
N TYR A 640 40.00 -2.32 -35.28
CA TYR A 640 41.10 -2.12 -36.20
C TYR A 640 42.46 -2.52 -35.61
N MET A 641 43.43 -2.76 -36.48
CA MET A 641 44.79 -3.13 -36.15
C MET A 641 45.75 -1.97 -36.37
N VAL A 642 46.68 -1.79 -35.44
CA VAL A 642 47.74 -0.77 -35.54
C VAL A 642 49.12 -1.37 -35.29
N THR A 643 50.15 -0.72 -35.80
CA THR A 643 51.55 -0.98 -35.43
C THR A 643 51.87 -0.41 -34.05
N ASP A 644 53.00 -0.81 -33.47
CA ASP A 644 53.61 -0.22 -32.27
C ASP A 644 53.79 1.31 -32.35
N GLN A 645 54.00 1.84 -33.55
CA GLN A 645 54.10 3.28 -33.81
C GLN A 645 52.73 3.97 -34.00
N GLY A 646 51.61 3.23 -33.96
CA GLY A 646 50.27 3.76 -34.15
C GLY A 646 49.85 4.00 -35.60
N ARG A 647 50.53 3.40 -36.59
CA ARG A 647 50.02 3.36 -37.98
C ARG A 647 48.94 2.30 -38.11
N LEU A 648 47.84 2.63 -38.78
CA LEU A 648 46.77 1.70 -39.08
C LEU A 648 47.23 0.62 -40.08
N ILE A 649 46.76 -0.61 -39.88
CA ILE A 649 47.06 -1.77 -40.75
C ILE A 649 45.79 -2.18 -41.50
N LEU A 650 44.73 -2.45 -40.74
CA LEU A 650 43.41 -2.85 -41.25
C LEU A 650 42.33 -2.30 -40.32
N LYS A 651 41.16 -1.98 -40.89
CA LYS A 651 39.96 -1.64 -40.13
C LYS A 651 38.80 -2.52 -40.63
N ALA A 652 37.91 -2.90 -39.73
CA ALA A 652 36.71 -3.66 -40.11
C ALA A 652 35.97 -2.98 -41.27
N GLY A 653 35.70 -3.74 -42.35
CA GLY A 653 35.03 -3.25 -43.56
C GLY A 653 35.82 -2.25 -44.42
N GLN A 654 37.08 -1.94 -44.09
CA GLN A 654 37.92 -0.98 -44.82
C GLN A 654 39.37 -1.46 -44.95
N SER A 655 39.84 -1.61 -46.20
CA SER A 655 41.24 -1.92 -46.51
C SER A 655 41.69 -1.10 -47.71
N SER A 656 42.66 -0.19 -47.51
CA SER A 656 43.18 0.66 -48.58
C SER A 656 44.62 1.10 -48.30
N ALA A 657 45.34 1.51 -49.36
CA ALA A 657 46.68 2.08 -49.25
C ALA A 657 46.71 3.37 -48.40
N GLU A 658 45.64 4.17 -48.47
CA GLU A 658 45.51 5.42 -47.71
C GLU A 658 45.31 5.15 -46.21
N LEU A 659 44.53 4.11 -45.88
CA LEU A 659 44.36 3.66 -44.50
C LEU A 659 45.71 3.27 -43.87
N MET A 660 46.53 2.50 -44.59
CA MET A 660 47.86 2.08 -44.07
C MET A 660 48.86 3.23 -43.91
N ARG A 661 48.62 4.38 -44.56
CA ARG A 661 49.42 5.61 -44.37
C ARG A 661 48.92 6.46 -43.20
N THR A 662 47.73 6.18 -42.69
CA THR A 662 47.11 6.95 -41.61
C THR A 662 47.75 6.57 -40.27
N LYS A 663 48.16 7.58 -39.49
CA LYS A 663 48.75 7.42 -38.15
C LYS A 663 47.83 8.03 -37.10
N LEU A 664 47.58 7.29 -36.02
CA LEU A 664 46.86 7.81 -34.86
C LEU A 664 47.64 8.99 -34.23
N PRO A 665 46.94 9.99 -33.66
CA PRO A 665 47.58 11.08 -32.93
C PRO A 665 48.50 10.55 -31.83
N THR A 666 49.72 11.11 -31.71
CA THR A 666 50.76 10.59 -30.81
C THR A 666 50.30 10.47 -29.36
N ALA A 667 49.53 11.44 -28.87
CA ALA A 667 48.99 11.43 -27.51
C ALA A 667 47.99 10.27 -27.28
N SER A 668 47.13 9.98 -28.25
CA SER A 668 46.16 8.87 -28.19
C SER A 668 46.86 7.52 -28.25
N THR A 669 47.83 7.37 -29.15
CA THR A 669 48.67 6.18 -29.28
C THR A 669 49.39 5.90 -27.97
N GLN A 670 50.09 6.89 -27.41
CA GLN A 670 50.82 6.72 -26.16
C GLN A 670 49.88 6.32 -25.01
N SER A 671 48.71 6.96 -24.89
CA SER A 671 47.74 6.63 -23.85
C SER A 671 47.20 5.20 -23.96
N LEU A 672 46.91 4.73 -25.17
CA LEU A 672 46.43 3.36 -25.41
C LEU A 672 47.49 2.30 -25.13
N PHE A 673 48.73 2.56 -25.54
CA PHE A 673 49.84 1.62 -25.31
C PHE A 673 50.25 1.60 -23.84
N ASP A 674 50.42 2.74 -23.17
CA ASP A 674 50.80 2.81 -21.73
C ASP A 674 49.76 2.15 -20.83
N LYS A 675 48.49 2.17 -21.24
CA LYS A 675 47.35 1.61 -20.51
C LYS A 675 46.79 0.37 -21.19
N GLU A 676 47.67 -0.53 -21.62
CA GLU A 676 47.26 -1.79 -22.26
C GLU A 676 46.25 -2.56 -21.39
N GLY A 677 45.18 -3.04 -22.02
CA GLY A 677 44.11 -3.76 -21.32
C GLY A 677 43.27 -2.88 -20.39
N MET A 678 43.42 -1.55 -20.41
CA MET A 678 42.51 -0.63 -19.72
C MET A 678 41.74 0.21 -20.74
N SER A 679 40.55 0.68 -20.35
CA SER A 679 39.76 1.58 -21.17
C SER A 679 40.33 3.00 -21.10
N VAL A 680 40.57 3.60 -22.25
CA VAL A 680 41.07 4.98 -22.41
C VAL A 680 40.03 5.78 -23.16
N ILE A 681 39.72 6.98 -22.67
CA ILE A 681 38.86 7.94 -23.37
C ILE A 681 39.75 8.95 -24.06
N TYR A 682 39.56 9.14 -25.36
CA TYR A 682 40.31 10.12 -26.13
C TYR A 682 39.47 10.68 -27.29
N LYS A 683 39.90 11.80 -27.88
CA LYS A 683 39.26 12.39 -29.06
C LYS A 683 39.91 11.91 -30.34
N ARG A 684 39.11 11.37 -31.25
CA ARG A 684 39.50 10.95 -32.59
C ARG A 684 39.75 12.19 -33.48
N ALA A 685 40.42 12.00 -34.61
CA ALA A 685 40.76 13.05 -35.57
C ALA A 685 39.55 13.79 -36.18
N ASP A 686 38.36 13.18 -36.15
CA ASP A 686 37.07 13.77 -36.54
C ASP A 686 36.41 14.62 -35.43
N GLY A 687 37.05 14.73 -34.26
CA GLY A 687 36.55 15.46 -33.10
C GLY A 687 35.61 14.66 -32.19
N GLN A 688 35.26 13.42 -32.55
CA GLN A 688 34.42 12.56 -31.71
C GLN A 688 35.21 11.99 -30.54
N GLU A 689 34.61 12.03 -29.35
CA GLU A 689 35.18 11.43 -28.15
C GLU A 689 34.79 9.95 -28.09
N VAL A 690 35.79 9.06 -28.00
CA VAL A 690 35.62 7.61 -28.04
C VAL A 690 36.22 6.95 -26.80
N VAL A 691 35.69 5.79 -26.44
CA VAL A 691 36.24 4.90 -25.41
C VAL A 691 36.86 3.72 -26.13
N ALA A 692 38.12 3.45 -25.85
CA ALA A 692 38.92 2.48 -26.56
C ALA A 692 39.70 1.58 -25.61
N THR A 693 39.96 0.34 -26.04
CA THR A 693 40.90 -0.57 -25.36
C THR A 693 41.87 -1.13 -26.38
N LEU A 694 43.09 -1.38 -25.93
CA LEU A 694 44.17 -1.93 -26.76
C LEU A 694 44.72 -3.22 -26.16
N ARG A 695 45.02 -4.19 -27.04
CA ARG A 695 45.77 -5.41 -26.71
C ARG A 695 46.93 -5.60 -27.69
N ARG A 696 48.15 -5.83 -27.20
CA ARG A 696 49.34 -5.99 -28.04
C ARG A 696 49.50 -7.43 -28.55
N LEU A 697 50.11 -7.56 -29.72
CA LEU A 697 50.63 -8.80 -30.31
C LEU A 697 52.14 -8.63 -30.52
N PRO A 698 52.97 -8.90 -29.48
CA PRO A 698 54.39 -8.57 -29.51
C PRO A 698 55.15 -9.17 -30.69
N ALA A 699 54.84 -10.42 -31.06
CA ALA A 699 55.51 -11.13 -32.14
C ALA A 699 55.17 -10.66 -33.56
N LEU A 700 54.14 -9.80 -33.72
CA LEU A 700 53.86 -9.10 -34.98
C LEU A 700 54.23 -7.61 -34.92
N HIS A 701 54.60 -7.08 -33.74
CA HIS A 701 54.67 -5.64 -33.47
C HIS A 701 53.36 -4.89 -33.76
N TRP A 702 52.22 -5.58 -33.61
CA TRP A 702 50.89 -5.03 -33.84
C TRP A 702 50.12 -4.91 -32.53
N ALA A 703 49.00 -4.20 -32.57
CA ALA A 703 48.02 -4.14 -31.49
C ALA A 703 46.60 -4.08 -32.07
N ALA A 704 45.69 -4.79 -31.42
CA ALA A 704 44.26 -4.74 -31.69
C ALA A 704 43.62 -3.62 -30.87
N VAL A 705 42.88 -2.74 -31.53
CA VAL A 705 42.16 -1.63 -30.92
C VAL A 705 40.68 -1.77 -31.20
N VAL A 706 39.88 -1.66 -30.15
CA VAL A 706 38.41 -1.67 -30.24
C VAL A 706 37.89 -0.40 -29.61
N GLU A 707 37.01 0.31 -30.33
CA GLU A 707 36.49 1.61 -29.92
C GLU A 707 34.98 1.72 -30.07
N MET A 708 34.40 2.52 -29.18
CA MET A 708 32.99 2.92 -29.24
C MET A 708 32.83 4.41 -28.94
N PRO A 709 31.81 5.09 -29.51
CA PRO A 709 31.50 6.48 -29.18
C PRO A 709 31.20 6.67 -27.69
N SER A 710 31.80 7.68 -27.05
CA SER A 710 31.55 8.01 -25.63
C SER A 710 30.11 8.46 -25.37
N ALA A 711 29.37 8.90 -26.40
CA ALA A 711 27.94 9.22 -26.31
C ALA A 711 27.10 8.02 -25.82
N VAL A 712 27.52 6.79 -26.11
CA VAL A 712 26.89 5.55 -25.61
C VAL A 712 26.91 5.50 -24.08
N LEU A 713 27.95 6.05 -23.44
CA LEU A 713 28.02 6.17 -21.98
C LEU A 713 27.07 7.25 -21.43
N ARG A 714 26.71 8.27 -22.23
CA ARG A 714 25.81 9.39 -21.85
C ARG A 714 24.33 9.06 -22.04
N GLU A 715 23.92 8.48 -23.17
CA GLU A 715 22.50 8.13 -23.43
C GLU A 715 21.96 7.04 -22.48
N ALA A 716 22.84 6.20 -21.94
CA ALA A 716 22.47 5.14 -21.00
C ALA A 716 22.49 5.55 -19.51
N GLY A 717 22.90 6.80 -19.21
CA GLY A 717 23.18 7.27 -17.84
C GLY A 717 22.02 8.00 -17.15
N GLY A 718 20.99 8.43 -17.87
CA GLY A 718 19.81 9.04 -17.25
C GLY A 718 18.97 8.01 -16.49
N ILE A 719 18.41 8.37 -15.33
CA ILE A 719 17.15 7.76 -14.91
C ILE A 719 16.19 8.08 -16.06
N GLY A 720 15.95 7.13 -16.96
CA GLY A 720 15.14 7.41 -18.16
C GLY A 720 13.87 8.13 -17.70
N GLY A 721 13.57 9.28 -18.29
CA GLY A 721 12.49 10.17 -17.82
C GLY A 721 11.20 9.42 -17.55
N GLY A 722 10.93 8.35 -18.32
CA GLY A 722 9.82 7.42 -18.11
C GLY A 722 9.76 6.74 -16.73
N THR A 723 10.87 6.45 -16.05
CA THR A 723 10.85 5.83 -14.71
C THR A 723 10.48 6.84 -13.63
N VAL A 724 10.99 8.08 -13.73
CA VAL A 724 10.60 9.18 -12.83
C VAL A 724 9.16 9.60 -13.12
N ALA A 725 8.79 9.75 -14.39
CA ALA A 725 7.44 10.07 -14.82
C ALA A 725 6.45 8.99 -14.37
N MET A 726 6.78 7.70 -14.47
CA MET A 726 5.94 6.61 -13.97
C MET A 726 5.71 6.71 -12.46
N LEU A 727 6.76 7.02 -11.69
CA LEU A 727 6.65 7.18 -10.22
C LEU A 727 5.82 8.41 -9.85
N VAL A 728 6.04 9.53 -10.55
CA VAL A 728 5.28 10.77 -10.38
C VAL A 728 3.82 10.57 -10.80
N LEU A 729 3.54 9.89 -11.91
CA LEU A 729 2.20 9.55 -12.36
C LEU A 729 1.50 8.61 -11.39
N ALA A 730 2.20 7.60 -10.85
CA ALA A 730 1.64 6.73 -9.82
C ALA A 730 1.29 7.51 -8.55
N LEU A 731 2.17 8.42 -8.11
CA LEU A 731 1.93 9.27 -6.96
C LEU A 731 0.80 10.27 -7.19
N ALA A 732 0.75 10.87 -8.37
CA ALA A 732 -0.32 11.76 -8.80
C ALA A 732 -1.65 11.01 -8.90
N ALA A 733 -1.66 9.76 -9.39
CA ALA A 733 -2.86 8.93 -9.44
C ALA A 733 -3.36 8.57 -8.04
N VAL A 734 -2.47 8.20 -7.11
CA VAL A 734 -2.81 7.97 -5.69
C VAL A 734 -3.38 9.24 -5.07
N ALA A 735 -2.74 10.40 -5.28
CA ALA A 735 -3.18 11.67 -4.75
C ALA A 735 -4.52 12.14 -5.37
N ALA A 736 -4.70 11.96 -6.67
CA ALA A 736 -5.92 12.30 -7.39
C ALA A 736 -7.10 11.42 -6.98
N LEU A 737 -6.88 10.11 -6.83
CA LEU A 737 -7.89 9.18 -6.36
C LEU A 737 -8.30 9.50 -4.91
N ALA A 738 -7.32 9.79 -4.04
CA ALA A 738 -7.57 10.24 -2.68
C ALA A 738 -8.33 11.57 -2.63
N GLY A 739 -7.98 12.52 -3.50
CA GLY A 739 -8.66 13.80 -3.66
C GLY A 739 -10.09 13.64 -4.16
N LEU A 740 -10.33 12.79 -5.16
CA LEU A 740 -11.67 12.49 -5.69
C LEU A 740 -12.55 11.84 -4.62
N LEU A 741 -12.04 10.82 -3.93
CA LEU A 741 -12.73 10.19 -2.80
C LEU A 741 -12.99 11.19 -1.67
N ALA A 742 -12.10 12.17 -1.46
CA ALA A 742 -12.32 13.27 -0.52
C ALA A 742 -13.45 14.19 -0.93
N LEU A 743 -13.51 14.56 -2.20
CA LEU A 743 -14.57 15.42 -2.72
C LEU A 743 -15.95 14.73 -2.68
N VAL A 744 -16.01 13.43 -2.99
CA VAL A 744 -17.27 12.66 -2.99
C VAL A 744 -17.83 12.47 -1.58
N THR A 745 -16.98 12.34 -0.56
CA THR A 745 -17.43 12.08 0.84
C THR A 745 -17.54 13.35 1.70
N LEU A 746 -16.63 14.32 1.57
CA LEU A 746 -16.60 15.51 2.44
C LEU A 746 -17.55 16.62 2.00
N ARG A 747 -17.84 16.76 0.69
CA ARG A 747 -18.73 17.82 0.21
C ARG A 747 -20.15 17.69 0.76
N PRO A 748 -20.78 16.49 0.76
CA PRO A 748 -22.11 16.33 1.35
C PRO A 748 -22.13 16.59 2.86
N LEU A 749 -21.12 16.10 3.60
CA LEU A 749 -21.03 16.29 5.05
C LEU A 749 -20.85 17.76 5.43
N ARG A 750 -19.95 18.51 4.76
CA ARG A 750 -19.79 19.95 5.02
C ARG A 750 -21.06 20.76 4.73
N ARG A 751 -21.81 20.37 3.69
CA ARG A 751 -23.11 20.98 3.41
C ARG A 751 -24.09 20.70 4.54
N LEU A 752 -24.13 19.45 5.02
CA LEU A 752 -25.01 19.05 6.11
C LEU A 752 -24.67 19.74 7.43
N THR A 753 -23.38 19.88 7.78
CA THR A 753 -22.93 20.65 8.95
C THR A 753 -23.33 22.13 8.84
N ALA A 754 -23.11 22.76 7.68
CA ALA A 754 -23.47 24.16 7.48
C ALA A 754 -24.99 24.40 7.56
N VAL A 755 -25.80 23.44 7.10
CA VAL A 755 -27.26 23.47 7.25
C VAL A 755 -27.64 23.25 8.72
N ALA A 756 -27.00 22.32 9.41
CA ALA A 756 -27.25 22.04 10.83
C ALA A 756 -26.91 23.24 11.74
N GLU A 757 -25.82 23.96 11.47
CA GLU A 757 -25.49 25.20 12.18
C GLU A 757 -26.56 26.28 12.02
N LYS A 758 -27.11 26.44 10.80
CA LYS A 758 -28.21 27.39 10.56
C LYS A 758 -29.50 26.99 11.29
N VAL A 759 -29.85 25.71 11.27
CA VAL A 759 -30.99 25.17 12.01
C VAL A 759 -30.81 25.36 13.52
N ALA A 760 -29.62 25.12 14.06
CA ALA A 760 -29.30 25.33 15.46
C ALA A 760 -29.35 26.82 15.87
N ALA A 761 -29.06 27.73 14.93
CA ALA A 761 -29.21 29.17 15.12
C ALA A 761 -30.68 29.66 15.01
N GLY A 762 -31.63 28.75 14.79
CA GLY A 762 -33.08 29.05 14.73
C GLY A 762 -33.63 29.27 13.32
N ASP A 763 -32.81 29.18 12.27
CA ASP A 763 -33.28 29.30 10.89
C ASP A 763 -33.80 27.95 10.36
N LEU A 764 -35.11 27.74 10.49
CA LEU A 764 -35.83 26.55 10.02
C LEU A 764 -36.28 26.65 8.55
N SER A 765 -35.94 27.74 7.85
CA SER A 765 -36.33 27.96 6.44
C SER A 765 -35.41 27.28 5.43
N VAL A 766 -34.28 26.72 5.90
CA VAL A 766 -33.22 26.17 5.06
C VAL A 766 -33.66 24.88 4.35
N GLU A 767 -33.60 24.88 3.02
CA GLU A 767 -33.86 23.67 2.23
C GLU A 767 -32.70 22.66 2.32
N VAL A 768 -33.03 21.47 2.82
CA VAL A 768 -32.11 20.34 2.84
C VAL A 768 -32.24 19.56 1.52
N LEU A 769 -31.32 19.83 0.58
CA LEU A 769 -31.23 19.11 -0.70
C LEU A 769 -30.62 17.72 -0.47
N VAL A 770 -31.38 16.67 -0.79
CA VAL A 770 -30.90 15.27 -0.71
C VAL A 770 -30.04 14.98 -1.92
N GLY A 771 -28.72 15.02 -1.72
CA GLY A 771 -27.74 14.81 -2.78
C GLY A 771 -26.71 13.75 -2.42
N SER A 772 -27.11 12.50 -2.20
CA SER A 772 -26.26 11.31 -2.38
C SER A 772 -27.06 10.02 -2.13
N GLY A 773 -26.68 8.91 -2.76
CA GLY A 773 -27.09 7.57 -2.33
C GLY A 773 -26.15 7.01 -1.24
N GLY A 774 -26.65 6.12 -0.38
CA GLY A 774 -25.91 5.53 0.74
C GLY A 774 -26.23 6.14 2.11
N GLU A 775 -25.43 5.82 3.13
CA GLU A 775 -25.65 6.20 4.54
C GLU A 775 -25.74 7.73 4.75
N VAL A 776 -24.94 8.52 4.02
CA VAL A 776 -24.97 10.00 4.09
C VAL A 776 -26.25 10.56 3.47
N GLY A 777 -26.77 9.92 2.42
CA GLY A 777 -28.07 10.24 1.83
C GLY A 777 -29.21 9.97 2.81
N LEU A 778 -29.18 8.80 3.45
CA LEU A 778 -30.14 8.42 4.50
C LEU A 778 -30.10 9.41 5.67
N LEU A 779 -28.90 9.78 6.15
CA LEU A 779 -28.74 10.77 7.21
C LEU A 779 -29.26 12.14 6.80
N THR A 780 -28.97 12.58 5.56
CA THR A 780 -29.52 13.84 5.01
C THR A 780 -31.04 13.81 4.98
N GLN A 781 -31.64 12.66 4.68
CA GLN A 781 -33.08 12.48 4.62
C GLN A 781 -33.73 12.41 6.01
N VAL A 782 -33.12 11.70 6.97
CA VAL A 782 -33.56 11.70 8.36
C VAL A 782 -33.44 13.10 8.96
N PHE A 783 -32.34 13.79 8.72
CA PHE A 783 -32.13 15.17 9.17
C PHE A 783 -33.15 16.12 8.54
N LYS A 784 -33.40 16.02 7.23
CA LYS A 784 -34.48 16.76 6.54
C LYS A 784 -35.83 16.54 7.24
N ASN A 785 -36.19 15.28 7.51
CA ASN A 785 -37.45 14.93 8.16
C ASN A 785 -37.55 15.50 9.58
N LEU A 786 -36.44 15.50 10.34
CA LEU A 786 -36.38 16.11 11.68
C LEU A 786 -36.59 17.63 11.61
N VAL A 787 -35.88 18.32 10.71
CA VAL A 787 -36.04 19.77 10.51
C VAL A 787 -37.47 20.11 10.09
N THR A 788 -38.08 19.33 9.20
CA THR A 788 -39.48 19.50 8.79
C THR A 788 -40.44 19.31 9.98
N ARG A 789 -40.27 18.27 10.79
CA ARG A 789 -41.11 18.04 11.98
C ARG A 789 -40.98 19.11 13.05
N VAL A 790 -39.78 19.64 13.27
CA VAL A 790 -39.56 20.73 14.22
C VAL A 790 -40.28 22.00 13.74
N ARG A 791 -40.17 22.33 12.45
CA ARG A 791 -40.89 23.44 11.81
C ARG A 791 -42.42 23.31 11.91
N GLU A 792 -42.95 22.10 11.70
CA GLU A 792 -44.37 21.82 11.88
C GLU A 792 -44.82 21.99 13.34
N ARG A 793 -44.01 21.54 14.31
CA ARG A 793 -44.35 21.65 15.73
C ARG A 793 -44.32 23.08 16.25
N ASP A 794 -43.36 23.87 15.78
CA ASP A 794 -43.25 25.29 16.14
C ASP A 794 -44.45 26.09 15.62
N SER A 795 -44.81 25.87 14.34
CA SER A 795 -46.02 26.47 13.76
C SER A 795 -47.33 26.02 14.43
N GLN A 796 -47.42 24.77 14.90
CA GLN A 796 -48.58 24.28 15.66
C GLN A 796 -48.72 24.93 17.04
N GLY A 797 -47.62 25.14 17.77
CA GLY A 797 -47.66 25.77 19.10
C GLY A 797 -48.12 27.24 19.06
N GLU A 798 -47.80 27.95 17.98
CA GLU A 798 -48.23 29.32 17.77
C GLU A 798 -49.71 29.40 17.35
N LEU A 799 -50.18 28.45 16.52
CA LEU A 799 -51.59 28.29 16.18
C LEU A 799 -52.46 27.90 17.39
N GLU A 800 -51.97 27.05 18.30
CA GLU A 800 -52.69 26.67 19.52
C GLU A 800 -52.83 27.85 20.50
N ARG A 801 -51.78 28.65 20.72
CA ARG A 801 -51.88 29.89 21.53
C ARG A 801 -52.91 30.85 20.95
N LEU A 802 -52.87 31.09 19.64
CA LEU A 802 -53.83 31.97 18.95
C LEU A 802 -55.28 31.43 18.99
N SER A 803 -55.46 30.12 19.17
CA SER A 803 -56.79 29.48 19.22
C SER A 803 -57.40 29.43 20.62
N VAL A 804 -56.59 29.50 21.68
CA VAL A 804 -57.02 29.25 23.08
C VAL A 804 -57.07 30.52 23.95
N THR A 805 -56.30 31.56 23.61
CA THR A 805 -56.28 32.83 24.36
C THR A 805 -56.99 33.98 23.63
N ASP A 806 -57.50 34.95 24.37
CA ASP A 806 -58.02 36.22 23.85
C ASP A 806 -56.86 37.13 23.40
N ALA A 807 -56.95 37.66 22.18
CA ALA A 807 -55.86 38.39 21.54
C ALA A 807 -55.52 39.72 22.22
N LEU A 808 -56.47 40.33 22.93
CA LEU A 808 -56.26 41.60 23.63
C LEU A 808 -55.70 41.38 25.04
N THR A 809 -56.36 40.53 25.83
CA THR A 809 -56.09 40.42 27.28
C THR A 809 -55.09 39.32 27.65
N GLY A 810 -54.82 38.39 26.73
CA GLY A 810 -53.96 37.22 26.99
C GLY A 810 -54.52 36.20 27.98
N LEU A 811 -55.76 36.39 28.45
CA LEU A 811 -56.53 35.41 29.21
C LEU A 811 -57.05 34.30 28.29
N TYR A 812 -57.63 33.23 28.85
CA TYR A 812 -58.34 32.26 28.03
C TYR A 812 -59.51 32.91 27.28
N ASN A 813 -59.84 32.40 26.10
CA ASN A 813 -61.04 32.85 25.40
C ASN A 813 -62.28 32.06 25.88
N ARG A 814 -63.47 32.61 25.60
CA ARG A 814 -64.75 31.99 25.94
C ARG A 814 -64.82 30.51 25.54
N ARG A 815 -64.39 30.16 24.32
CA ARG A 815 -64.47 28.79 23.79
C ARG A 815 -63.67 27.81 24.65
N HIS A 816 -62.44 28.17 25.02
CA HIS A 816 -61.61 27.32 25.87
C HIS A 816 -62.23 27.15 27.26
N LEU A 817 -62.69 28.24 27.88
CA LEU A 817 -63.25 28.16 29.23
C LEU A 817 -64.55 27.34 29.29
N MET A 818 -65.42 27.41 28.28
CA MET A 818 -66.62 26.55 28.23
C MET A 818 -66.26 25.06 28.19
N GLY A 819 -65.21 24.69 27.44
CA GLY A 819 -64.70 23.32 27.43
C GLY A 819 -64.15 22.88 28.78
N THR A 820 -63.37 23.75 29.44
CA THR A 820 -62.84 23.49 30.79
C THR A 820 -63.95 23.36 31.83
N LEU A 821 -64.98 24.22 31.75
CA LEU A 821 -66.14 24.21 32.64
C LEU A 821 -66.99 22.94 32.46
N ALA A 822 -67.20 22.49 31.22
CA ALA A 822 -67.89 21.24 30.93
C ALA A 822 -67.15 20.01 31.50
N ASN A 823 -65.81 20.00 31.37
CA ASN A 823 -64.98 18.96 31.96
C ASN A 823 -65.03 18.98 33.49
N GLU A 824 -65.01 20.17 34.11
CA GLU A 824 -65.04 20.30 35.56
C GLU A 824 -66.41 19.92 36.15
N VAL A 825 -67.53 20.22 35.48
CA VAL A 825 -68.86 19.70 35.86
C VAL A 825 -68.87 18.17 35.88
N GLN A 826 -68.34 17.52 34.84
CA GLN A 826 -68.26 16.06 34.80
C GLN A 826 -67.37 15.49 35.92
N ARG A 827 -66.24 16.15 36.18
CA ARG A 827 -65.29 15.75 37.23
C ARG A 827 -65.88 15.92 38.62
N SER A 828 -66.46 17.07 38.91
CA SER A 828 -67.06 17.41 40.20
C SER A 828 -68.31 16.55 40.49
N ARG A 829 -69.11 16.20 39.47
CA ARG A 829 -70.20 15.22 39.58
C ARG A 829 -69.71 13.83 40.01
N ARG A 830 -68.59 13.36 39.43
CA ARG A 830 -68.00 12.06 39.78
C ARG A 830 -67.39 12.05 41.19
N LEU A 831 -66.73 13.14 41.57
CA LEU A 831 -65.99 13.24 42.84
C LEU A 831 -66.83 13.81 43.99
N ARG A 832 -68.10 14.19 43.73
CA ARG A 832 -68.99 14.90 44.68
C ARG A 832 -68.32 16.12 45.30
N ARG A 833 -67.61 16.90 44.48
CA ARG A 833 -66.95 18.15 44.88
C ARG A 833 -67.75 19.34 44.35
N THR A 834 -67.62 20.47 45.04
CA THR A 834 -68.21 21.74 44.60
C THR A 834 -67.13 22.64 44.01
N PHE A 835 -67.53 23.50 43.09
CA PHE A 835 -66.70 24.57 42.54
C PHE A 835 -67.63 25.76 42.26
N SER A 836 -67.05 26.95 42.10
CA SER A 836 -67.85 28.15 41.88
C SER A 836 -67.41 28.90 40.63
N VAL A 837 -68.33 29.64 40.04
CA VAL A 837 -68.11 30.50 38.89
C VAL A 837 -68.44 31.94 39.27
N LEU A 838 -67.57 32.87 38.88
CA LEU A 838 -67.78 34.30 38.98
C LEU A 838 -67.95 34.88 37.58
N LEU A 839 -69.04 35.61 37.34
CA LEU A 839 -69.20 36.44 36.15
C LEU A 839 -69.04 37.90 36.57
N ALA A 840 -68.07 38.58 35.99
CA ALA A 840 -67.71 39.96 36.30
C ALA A 840 -67.87 40.84 35.05
N ASP A 841 -68.55 41.96 35.20
CA ASP A 841 -68.73 42.95 34.14
C ASP A 841 -68.26 44.33 34.61
N VAL A 842 -67.57 45.04 33.71
CA VAL A 842 -67.00 46.36 33.99
C VAL A 842 -68.09 47.43 33.95
N ASP A 843 -68.34 48.06 35.09
CA ASP A 843 -69.42 49.01 35.25
C ASP A 843 -69.22 50.25 34.38
N ARG A 844 -70.24 50.56 33.55
CA ARG A 844 -70.28 51.73 32.65
C ARG A 844 -69.13 51.77 31.63
N PHE A 845 -68.58 50.63 31.23
CA PHE A 845 -67.44 50.57 30.29
C PHE A 845 -67.70 51.29 28.97
N LYS A 846 -68.92 51.20 28.40
CA LYS A 846 -69.30 51.98 27.21
C LYS A 846 -69.11 53.49 27.38
N GLN A 847 -69.52 54.06 28.52
CA GLN A 847 -69.34 55.49 28.79
C GLN A 847 -67.87 55.87 28.94
N TYR A 848 -67.07 54.98 29.53
CA TYR A 848 -65.63 55.17 29.62
C TYR A 848 -64.97 55.18 28.23
N ASN A 849 -65.34 54.25 27.35
CA ASN A 849 -64.87 54.22 25.95
C ASN A 849 -65.31 55.45 25.16
N ASP A 850 -66.56 55.88 25.32
CA ASP A 850 -67.11 57.07 24.65
C ASP A 850 -66.38 58.35 25.11
N THR A 851 -65.83 58.36 26.33
CA THR A 851 -65.13 59.53 26.91
C THR A 851 -63.63 59.54 26.64
N HIS A 852 -62.95 58.39 26.77
CA HIS A 852 -61.49 58.28 26.74
C HIS A 852 -60.94 57.56 25.50
N GLY A 853 -61.84 57.09 24.62
CA GLY A 853 -61.50 56.37 23.40
C GLY A 853 -61.26 54.88 23.62
N HIS A 854 -61.45 54.09 22.55
CA HIS A 854 -61.33 52.64 22.59
C HIS A 854 -59.94 52.13 23.00
N LEU A 855 -58.86 52.86 22.69
CA LEU A 855 -57.51 52.47 23.09
C LEU A 855 -57.30 52.51 24.61
N ALA A 856 -57.86 53.52 25.29
CA ALA A 856 -57.85 53.60 26.75
C ALA A 856 -58.74 52.52 27.38
N GLY A 857 -59.85 52.17 26.73
CA GLY A 857 -60.69 51.03 27.06
C GLY A 857 -59.97 49.69 27.00
N ASP A 858 -59.27 49.44 25.90
CA ASP A 858 -58.48 48.23 25.69
C ASP A 858 -57.38 48.09 26.74
N ALA A 859 -56.67 49.19 27.05
CA ALA A 859 -55.68 49.22 28.13
C ALA A 859 -56.30 48.95 29.52
N ALA A 860 -57.52 49.45 29.77
CA ALA A 860 -58.25 49.17 31.00
C ALA A 860 -58.63 47.68 31.11
N LEU A 861 -59.10 47.06 30.03
CA LEU A 861 -59.42 45.63 30.01
C LEU A 861 -58.18 44.75 30.23
N VAL A 862 -57.02 45.13 29.68
CA VAL A 862 -55.74 44.44 29.94
C VAL A 862 -55.35 44.53 31.42
N LYS A 863 -55.47 45.71 32.04
CA LYS A 863 -55.21 45.87 33.48
C LYS A 863 -56.17 45.06 34.36
N ILE A 864 -57.46 45.06 34.04
CA ILE A 864 -58.47 44.28 34.76
C ILE A 864 -58.18 42.78 34.62
N ALA A 865 -57.81 42.33 33.43
CA ALA A 865 -57.37 40.95 33.18
C ALA A 865 -56.15 40.55 34.03
N GLU A 866 -55.17 41.43 34.17
CA GLU A 866 -54.03 41.20 35.08
C GLU A 866 -54.46 41.11 36.54
N ILE A 867 -55.37 41.98 36.99
CA ILE A 867 -55.89 41.95 38.37
C ILE A 867 -56.58 40.62 38.64
N LEU A 868 -57.43 40.16 37.73
CA LEU A 868 -58.11 38.86 37.82
C LEU A 868 -57.10 37.71 37.91
N ARG A 869 -56.08 37.71 37.04
CA ARG A 869 -55.03 36.69 37.01
C ARG A 869 -54.15 36.68 38.27
N LYS A 870 -53.80 37.84 38.82
CA LYS A 870 -52.99 37.99 40.05
C LYS A 870 -53.78 37.68 41.33
N THR A 871 -55.11 37.70 41.25
CA THR A 871 -56.00 37.52 42.41
C THR A 871 -56.52 36.08 42.52
N THR A 872 -56.48 35.33 41.43
CA THR A 872 -56.87 33.92 41.33
C THR A 872 -55.65 32.98 41.43
N ARG A 873 -55.87 31.70 41.72
CA ARG A 873 -54.78 30.71 41.84
C ARG A 873 -54.40 30.18 40.45
N GLY A 874 -53.18 29.65 40.31
CA GLY A 874 -52.73 29.05 39.05
C GLY A 874 -53.54 27.81 38.60
N VAL A 875 -54.36 27.23 39.48
CA VAL A 875 -55.31 26.16 39.15
C VAL A 875 -56.69 26.68 38.74
N ASP A 876 -57.02 27.93 39.08
CA ASP A 876 -58.27 28.56 38.68
C ASP A 876 -58.17 29.02 37.22
N SER A 877 -59.31 29.07 36.52
CA SER A 877 -59.33 29.47 35.10
C SER A 877 -60.00 30.83 34.95
N VAL A 878 -59.31 31.77 34.29
CA VAL A 878 -59.81 33.13 34.02
C VAL A 878 -59.90 33.32 32.51
N ALA A 879 -61.06 33.76 32.03
CA ALA A 879 -61.28 34.05 30.63
C ALA A 879 -61.99 35.38 30.40
N ARG A 880 -61.74 35.97 29.24
CA ARG A 880 -62.63 37.01 28.70
C ARG A 880 -63.82 36.34 28.04
N TYR A 881 -65.00 36.53 28.62
CA TYR A 881 -66.25 35.89 28.22
C TYR A 881 -66.98 36.70 27.14
N GLY A 882 -66.99 38.03 27.28
CA GLY A 882 -67.63 38.98 26.37
C GLY A 882 -66.76 40.21 26.09
N GLY A 883 -67.37 41.27 25.57
CA GLY A 883 -66.65 42.51 25.24
C GLY A 883 -65.99 43.15 26.48
N GLU A 884 -66.74 43.28 27.56
CA GLU A 884 -66.30 43.85 28.85
C GLU A 884 -66.55 42.88 30.03
N GLU A 885 -66.84 41.61 29.71
CA GLU A 885 -67.22 40.58 30.67
C GLU A 885 -66.11 39.53 30.84
N PHE A 886 -65.84 39.16 32.07
CA PHE A 886 -64.86 38.15 32.46
C PHE A 886 -65.52 37.04 33.27
N LEU A 887 -65.11 35.80 32.99
CA LEU A 887 -65.58 34.64 33.72
C LEU A 887 -64.40 33.98 34.45
N VAL A 888 -64.58 33.71 35.74
CA VAL A 888 -63.60 33.04 36.58
C VAL A 888 -64.19 31.74 37.12
N MET A 889 -63.53 30.62 36.86
CA MET A 889 -63.86 29.33 37.45
C MET A 889 -62.89 29.05 38.61
N LEU A 890 -63.44 28.96 39.82
CA LEU A 890 -62.70 28.70 41.05
C LEU A 890 -62.85 27.22 41.44
N ILE A 891 -61.76 26.47 41.33
CA ILE A 891 -61.77 25.02 41.58
C ILE A 891 -61.81 24.75 43.09
N GLU A 892 -62.68 23.83 43.51
CA GLU A 892 -62.82 23.43 44.93
C GLU A 892 -63.14 24.61 45.88
N ALA A 893 -63.86 25.61 45.37
CA ALA A 893 -64.30 26.77 46.13
C ALA A 893 -65.83 26.74 46.29
N PRO A 894 -66.36 26.60 47.52
CA PRO A 894 -67.79 26.80 47.79
C PRO A 894 -68.15 28.30 47.71
N ILE A 895 -69.44 28.62 47.65
CA ILE A 895 -69.94 29.97 47.35
C ILE A 895 -69.39 31.04 48.30
N GLY A 896 -69.22 30.74 49.59
CA GLY A 896 -68.65 31.70 50.56
C GLY A 896 -67.18 32.06 50.26
N THR A 897 -66.40 31.09 49.79
CA THR A 897 -65.02 31.33 49.33
C THR A 897 -65.02 32.11 48.03
N ALA A 898 -65.93 31.78 47.11
CA ALA A 898 -66.08 32.46 45.83
C ALA A 898 -66.43 33.94 46.01
N VAL A 899 -67.38 34.27 46.91
CA VAL A 899 -67.74 35.64 47.27
C VAL A 899 -66.54 36.39 47.87
N THR A 900 -65.73 35.73 48.70
CA THR A 900 -64.51 36.33 49.28
C THR A 900 -63.47 36.67 48.20
N VAL A 901 -63.33 35.82 47.17
CA VAL A 901 -62.43 36.08 46.03
C VAL A 901 -63.01 37.18 45.14
N ALA A 902 -64.33 37.16 44.88
CA ALA A 902 -65.03 38.18 44.12
C ALA A 902 -64.91 39.57 44.77
N GLU A 903 -65.09 39.68 46.08
CA GLU A 903 -64.96 40.95 46.80
C GLU A 903 -63.53 41.49 46.72
N ARG A 904 -62.54 40.60 46.74
CA ARG A 904 -61.13 40.98 46.58
C ARG A 904 -60.82 41.47 45.18
N ILE A 905 -61.39 40.83 44.16
CA ILE A 905 -61.30 41.28 42.77
C ILE A 905 -61.93 42.66 42.65
N ARG A 906 -63.17 42.83 43.11
CA ARG A 906 -63.91 44.09 43.08
C ARG A 906 -63.14 45.22 43.75
N ALA A 907 -62.71 45.01 45.00
CA ALA A 907 -61.96 46.01 45.75
C ALA A 907 -60.63 46.40 45.09
N ARG A 908 -59.93 45.44 44.45
CA ARG A 908 -58.69 45.73 43.70
C ARG A 908 -58.95 46.52 42.43
N VAL A 909 -60.03 46.21 41.69
CA VAL A 909 -60.40 46.99 40.51
C VAL A 909 -60.81 48.41 40.92
N ALA A 910 -61.65 48.58 41.94
CA ALA A 910 -62.07 49.89 42.43
C ALA A 910 -60.89 50.75 42.96
N GLY A 911 -59.86 50.10 43.52
CA GLY A 911 -58.65 50.76 44.02
C GLY A 911 -57.57 51.03 42.97
N GLU A 912 -57.70 50.52 41.74
CA GLU A 912 -56.72 50.68 40.67
C GLU A 912 -56.90 52.03 39.94
N ALA A 913 -55.79 52.65 39.55
CA ALA A 913 -55.83 53.88 38.75
C ALA A 913 -55.90 53.57 37.24
N PHE A 914 -57.04 53.88 36.63
CA PHE A 914 -57.23 53.84 35.18
C PHE A 914 -57.08 55.22 34.54
N GLU A 915 -56.84 55.25 33.24
CA GLU A 915 -56.63 56.47 32.48
C GLU A 915 -57.97 57.18 32.24
N GLY A 916 -58.33 58.12 33.13
CA GLY A 916 -59.62 58.82 33.07
C GLY A 916 -60.51 58.69 34.31
N GLY A 917 -60.06 57.96 35.35
CA GLY A 917 -60.77 57.86 36.63
C GLY A 917 -60.75 56.46 37.23
N GLN A 918 -61.54 56.25 38.28
CA GLN A 918 -61.75 54.92 38.86
C GLN A 918 -62.82 54.15 38.08
N MET A 919 -62.59 52.85 37.89
CA MET A 919 -63.56 51.93 37.31
C MET A 919 -63.95 50.89 38.36
N THR A 920 -65.18 50.41 38.28
CA THR A 920 -65.71 49.39 39.20
C THR A 920 -66.23 48.20 38.41
N VAL A 921 -66.43 47.08 39.09
CA VAL A 921 -66.97 45.86 38.50
C VAL A 921 -68.13 45.36 39.33
N SER A 922 -69.18 44.91 38.66
CA SER A 922 -70.28 44.16 39.27
C SER A 922 -70.04 42.67 39.05
N ILE A 923 -70.10 41.87 40.12
CA ILE A 923 -69.75 40.44 40.05
C ILE A 923 -70.89 39.58 40.59
N GLY A 924 -71.34 38.61 39.80
CA GLY A 924 -72.24 37.55 40.23
C GLY A 924 -71.50 36.25 40.50
N SER A 925 -71.89 35.52 41.55
CA SER A 925 -71.27 34.26 41.96
C SER A 925 -72.30 33.12 42.01
N ALA A 926 -71.97 31.98 41.41
CA ALA A 926 -72.78 30.75 41.45
C ALA A 926 -71.92 29.54 41.85
N GLU A 927 -72.54 28.52 42.45
CA GLU A 927 -71.86 27.32 42.97
C GLU A 927 -72.48 26.05 42.37
N TYR A 928 -71.64 25.15 41.90
CA TYR A 928 -72.04 23.81 41.47
C TYR A 928 -72.12 22.85 42.65
N PRO A 929 -73.17 22.03 42.79
CA PRO A 929 -74.39 21.97 41.96
C PRO A 929 -75.55 22.85 42.48
N ALA A 930 -75.35 23.60 43.57
CA ALA A 930 -76.40 24.34 44.26
C ALA A 930 -77.19 25.32 43.36
N HIS A 931 -76.51 25.90 42.38
CA HIS A 931 -77.04 26.94 41.50
C HIS A 931 -77.04 26.53 40.01
N GLY A 932 -76.91 25.23 39.71
CA GLY A 932 -76.94 24.73 38.32
C GLY A 932 -76.21 23.41 38.17
N ASP A 933 -76.74 22.53 37.31
CA ASP A 933 -76.17 21.20 37.06
C ASP A 933 -75.37 21.11 35.77
N THR A 934 -75.43 22.16 34.94
CA THR A 934 -74.71 22.31 33.66
C THR A 934 -73.92 23.62 33.63
N PRO A 935 -72.88 23.73 32.78
CA PRO A 935 -72.14 24.98 32.57
C PRO A 935 -73.05 26.17 32.25
N GLU A 936 -74.06 25.97 31.40
CA GLU A 936 -74.99 27.01 30.95
C GLU A 936 -75.88 27.50 32.10
N GLU A 937 -76.40 26.59 32.92
CA GLU A 937 -77.22 26.94 34.10
C GLU A 937 -76.39 27.70 35.15
N LEU A 938 -75.16 27.26 35.42
CA LEU A 938 -74.27 27.94 36.38
C LEU A 938 -73.94 29.37 35.94
N ILE A 939 -73.65 29.56 34.65
CA ILE A 939 -73.39 30.90 34.10
C ILE A 939 -74.66 31.74 34.15
N ALA A 940 -75.83 31.18 33.81
CA ALA A 940 -77.09 31.90 33.88
C ALA A 940 -77.43 32.38 35.31
N SER A 941 -77.19 31.55 36.32
CA SER A 941 -77.38 31.95 37.72
C SER A 941 -76.34 32.98 38.19
N ALA A 942 -75.09 32.88 37.71
CA ALA A 942 -74.08 33.92 37.98
C ALA A 942 -74.43 35.24 37.27
N ASP A 943 -74.98 35.20 36.06
CA ASP A 943 -75.43 36.36 35.29
C ASP A 943 -76.62 37.05 35.95
N ALA A 944 -77.63 36.29 36.40
CA ALA A 944 -78.75 36.82 37.17
C ALA A 944 -78.28 37.55 38.44
N ALA A 945 -77.34 36.96 39.18
CA ALA A 945 -76.74 37.60 40.35
C ALA A 945 -75.94 38.86 39.99
N MET A 946 -75.16 38.84 38.90
CA MET A 946 -74.44 40.01 38.41
C MET A 946 -75.39 41.14 37.97
N TYR A 947 -76.52 40.78 37.38
CA TYR A 947 -77.56 41.73 36.98
C TYR A 947 -78.24 42.37 38.21
N GLU A 948 -78.51 41.59 39.26
CA GLU A 948 -78.95 42.12 40.57
C GLU A 948 -77.91 43.10 41.15
N ALA A 949 -76.62 42.76 41.06
CA ALA A 949 -75.54 43.66 41.47
C ALA A 949 -75.57 45.00 40.73
N LYS A 950 -75.79 44.97 39.41
CA LYS A 950 -75.90 46.19 38.57
C LYS A 950 -77.11 47.05 38.94
N ASN A 951 -78.27 46.44 39.21
CA ASN A 951 -79.50 47.15 39.53
C ASN A 951 -79.51 47.70 40.96
N ALA A 952 -78.85 47.03 41.89
CA ALA A 952 -78.79 47.47 43.29
C ALA A 952 -77.83 48.65 43.53
N GLY A 953 -77.16 49.15 42.48
CA GLY A 953 -76.29 50.33 42.54
C GLY A 953 -74.87 50.13 42.02
N ARG A 954 -74.55 48.95 41.43
CA ARG A 954 -73.22 48.57 40.91
C ARG A 954 -72.14 48.47 42.00
N ASP A 955 -70.89 48.21 41.60
CA ASP A 955 -69.72 48.03 42.48
C ASP A 955 -69.99 47.11 43.68
N ARG A 956 -70.47 45.89 43.41
CA ARG A 956 -70.75 44.89 44.46
C ARG A 956 -70.70 43.46 43.94
N VAL A 957 -70.60 42.54 44.89
CA VAL A 957 -70.75 41.11 44.65
C VAL A 957 -72.12 40.64 45.12
N VAL A 958 -72.81 39.86 44.28
CA VAL A 958 -74.05 39.17 44.65
C VAL A 958 -73.88 37.67 44.41
N ALA A 959 -74.32 36.85 45.37
CA ALA A 959 -74.37 35.40 45.21
C ALA A 959 -75.78 34.97 44.76
N ALA A 960 -75.85 34.03 43.83
CA ALA A 960 -77.11 33.44 43.37
C ALA A 960 -77.91 32.85 44.55
N ARG A 961 -79.24 32.94 44.49
CA ARG A 961 -80.14 32.36 45.50
C ARG A 961 -80.61 30.98 45.06
N LEU A 962 -80.83 30.08 46.03
CA LEU A 962 -81.44 28.77 45.78
C LEU A 962 -82.87 28.94 45.26
N GLY A 963 -83.05 28.80 43.94
CA GLY A 963 -84.36 28.95 43.27
C GLY A 963 -84.32 29.63 41.90
N ASP A 964 -83.24 30.33 41.55
CA ASP A 964 -83.06 30.98 40.24
C ASP A 964 -82.69 29.95 39.15
N ARG A 965 -83.65 29.11 38.75
CA ARG A 965 -83.62 28.44 37.45
C ARG A 965 -84.23 29.41 36.44
N GLY A 966 -83.38 30.05 35.63
CA GLY A 966 -83.77 31.20 34.81
C GLY A 966 -85.05 31.03 33.98
N GLU A 967 -86.03 31.89 34.24
CA GLU A 967 -87.05 32.29 33.26
C GLU A 967 -86.53 33.57 32.56
N GLY A 968 -85.98 33.42 31.35
CA GLY A 968 -85.64 34.53 30.47
C GLY A 968 -86.72 34.70 29.41
N GLU A 969 -87.40 35.86 29.41
CA GLU A 969 -88.41 36.27 28.46
C GLU A 969 -87.89 36.33 27.00
N GLY A 970 -88.76 35.98 26.06
CA GLY A 970 -88.48 35.90 24.63
C GLY A 970 -88.34 37.25 23.94
N GLY A 971 -87.24 37.40 23.18
CA GLY A 971 -87.07 38.42 22.16
C GLY A 971 -87.19 37.81 20.75
N GLU A 972 -88.27 38.19 20.06
CA GLU A 972 -88.55 38.12 18.61
C GLU A 972 -87.78 37.13 17.71
N ARG A 973 -88.50 36.10 17.27
CA ARG A 973 -88.24 35.42 16.00
C ARG A 973 -88.38 36.41 14.83
N ARG A 974 -87.27 36.75 14.18
CA ARG A 974 -87.28 37.09 12.75
C ARG A 974 -86.90 35.86 11.94
N GLU A 975 -87.80 35.47 11.05
CA GLU A 975 -87.64 34.34 10.13
C GLU A 975 -86.40 34.47 9.21
N PRO A 976 -85.80 33.34 8.79
CA PRO A 976 -84.61 33.32 7.95
C PRO A 976 -84.97 33.42 6.46
N LYS A 977 -84.52 34.49 5.77
CA LYS A 977 -84.44 34.49 4.31
C LYS A 977 -83.29 33.60 3.85
N GLY A 978 -83.61 32.66 2.96
CA GLY A 978 -82.77 31.56 2.53
C GLY A 978 -81.42 31.93 1.92
N ARG A 979 -80.44 31.07 2.19
CA ARG A 979 -79.13 31.05 1.53
C ARG A 979 -79.17 29.97 0.46
N LYS A 980 -79.08 30.38 -0.82
CA LYS A 980 -78.79 29.46 -1.93
C LYS A 980 -77.42 28.83 -1.70
N ALA A 981 -77.39 27.50 -1.77
CA ALA A 981 -76.19 26.70 -1.80
C ALA A 981 -75.35 27.03 -3.04
N ARG A 982 -74.03 27.16 -2.86
CA ARG A 982 -73.07 27.04 -3.96
C ARG A 982 -71.99 26.05 -3.52
N LYS A 983 -71.92 24.95 -4.28
CA LYS A 983 -70.87 23.94 -4.25
C LYS A 983 -69.50 24.57 -4.53
N GLU A 984 -68.48 23.92 -3.97
CA GLU A 984 -67.06 23.99 -4.34
C GLU A 984 -66.85 23.87 -5.88
N PRO A 985 -65.67 24.26 -6.38
CA PRO A 985 -64.46 23.46 -6.21
C PRO A 985 -63.36 24.10 -5.35
#